data_AF-A0A243GNR7-F1
#
_entry.id   AF-A0A243GNR7-F1
#
_cell.length_a   1.000
_cell.length_b   1.000
_cell.length_c   1.000
_cell.angle_alpha   90.00
_cell.angle_beta   90.00
_cell.angle_gamma   90.00
#
_symmetry.space_group_name_H-M   'P 1'
#
loop_
_entity.id
_entity.type
_entity.pdbx_description
1 polymer ?
#
loop_
_entity_poly.entity_id
_entity_poly.type
_entity_poly.pdbx_seq_one_letter_code
_entity_poly.pdbx_strand_id
1 'polypeptide(L)'
;MGFRPEVGEKISLNKDVYRFEKHPAVIGIEMPYGQEGRQGTVYQLQQENGVERIALKVFKERYREEKHQLAFLKPLSSLAGLKVCSRYIVTKEEHTSAIEKSEDLANSIVMPWIEGPTWADILQEQRMLSKEQCFFIAEAFLTTLKMMEENEVAHNDLSSSNVLIPFLSESPIEGQHYIELVDVEQMYGPKTKRPLLLPAGSAGYAPMYLKSGVWQKEADRFAGAILLGEILSWCSEEVRNKKWTDASYFKTEEMQTECERYTLLQQVLHNQWNGEIAKLFKQAWSSNSFAECPSFAQWYDVFNSARERIKIDAERQSAEEHSLFVSKCLEIARLLEERGFKQAALYEYKIIFNSLNPSTALQKELAYIIQTMESQEPEINNKMVLQHYLELATELERENNAVFACFVYSRIVQFPNIDQALKQEIESIIEEIKEEQGTQSQQEVAATITVPTSILQSRKQTKKQVEYDIDDEILNAKASNQPLTVAHEQSEPSAFSAWWKKNKKRILIIGSTVVVVIGGSTLFYFYTTNAKYQKFMEQARQAYDDKKYTKAEEAVGYAIAVKGKDEAYLQLATIYVAEGKNKIAIDYITKLIKDREIDKENNEAAYLLASANFRIGKYQEAVQNFEQALANNAKGIEPYKKDAMRDLAVSHMKMKEFEKAEDVIVKMSTKTNEDKAIVSYLKGQLSTATVQLDKAESFFKEAIMQDSKNPIYTIELSNLYVLWNKTNLIDSAKKEMNYQQASHILQVAIQKDMKNIELLNQLGIVYYEAGQFYETRDGAKSTAAYQQALEAYNRVVSSGTRDINTLVNIGILYDKVGQGNEAEKLFTEAYSQNDENPHVNFAFGMFKIKQKKYEEASRFLRKTVQANENESEVKAAQEKLTEMKTNGWIQ
;
A
#
# COMPACT_ATOMS: atom_id res chain seq x y z
N MET A 1 -6.41 -24.89 29.06
CA MET A 1 -5.76 -23.87 28.19
C MET A 1 -4.98 -24.63 27.13
N GLY A 2 -4.65 -24.01 25.99
CA GLY A 2 -3.84 -24.67 24.95
C GLY A 2 -2.38 -24.22 24.99
N PHE A 3 -1.48 -25.04 24.44
CA PHE A 3 -0.04 -24.77 24.35
C PHE A 3 0.25 -23.47 23.58
N ARG A 4 1.00 -22.56 24.21
CA ARG A 4 1.42 -21.27 23.65
C ARG A 4 2.90 -21.05 23.96
N PRO A 5 3.82 -21.46 23.06
CA PRO A 5 5.24 -21.29 23.26
C PRO A 5 5.67 -19.82 23.07
N GLU A 6 6.87 -19.47 23.54
CA GLU A 6 7.52 -18.18 23.27
C GLU A 6 8.59 -18.30 22.17
N VAL A 7 8.89 -17.20 21.47
CA VAL A 7 10.00 -17.18 20.49
C VAL A 7 11.31 -17.48 21.20
N GLY A 8 12.09 -18.41 20.65
CA GLY A 8 13.35 -18.85 21.24
C GLY A 8 13.20 -19.82 22.42
N GLU A 9 11.97 -20.11 22.86
CA GLU A 9 11.72 -21.17 23.84
C GLU A 9 12.26 -22.49 23.30
N LYS A 10 12.91 -23.26 24.17
CA LYS A 10 13.56 -24.51 23.80
C LYS A 10 12.72 -25.71 24.19
N ILE A 11 12.63 -26.67 23.29
CA ILE A 11 12.02 -27.97 23.53
C ILE A 11 13.00 -29.08 23.11
N SER A 12 13.09 -30.12 23.92
CA SER A 12 13.90 -31.30 23.63
C SER A 12 13.01 -32.36 23.00
N LEU A 13 13.32 -32.74 21.76
CA LEU A 13 12.60 -33.79 21.03
C LEU A 13 13.63 -34.82 20.58
N ASN A 14 13.46 -36.08 21.02
CA ASN A 14 14.50 -37.11 20.91
C ASN A 14 15.86 -36.66 21.50
N LYS A 15 16.93 -36.70 20.70
CA LYS A 15 18.30 -36.33 21.12
C LYS A 15 18.61 -34.86 20.83
N ASP A 16 17.70 -34.16 20.16
CA ASP A 16 17.93 -32.83 19.63
C ASP A 16 17.19 -31.77 20.44
N VAL A 17 17.75 -30.57 20.46
CA VAL A 17 17.15 -29.39 21.08
C VAL A 17 16.74 -28.44 19.96
N TYR A 18 15.48 -28.04 20.01
CA TYR A 18 14.87 -27.16 19.04
C TYR A 18 14.39 -25.87 19.71
N ARG A 19 14.45 -24.76 18.98
CA ARG A 19 13.93 -23.45 19.39
C ARG A 19 12.76 -23.05 18.52
N PHE A 20 11.71 -22.46 19.10
CA PHE A 20 10.61 -21.88 18.32
C PHE A 20 11.10 -20.66 17.54
N GLU A 21 10.88 -20.64 16.23
CA GLU A 21 11.28 -19.52 15.37
C GLU A 21 10.28 -18.38 15.45
N LYS A 22 10.72 -17.17 15.08
CA LYS A 22 9.87 -15.99 14.94
C LYS A 22 9.12 -16.02 13.62
N HIS A 23 7.85 -15.61 13.60
CA HIS A 23 7.11 -15.47 12.35
C HIS A 23 7.74 -14.37 11.45
N PRO A 24 8.16 -14.68 10.20
CA PRO A 24 8.95 -13.75 9.37
C PRO A 24 8.15 -12.53 8.92
N ALA A 25 6.85 -12.68 8.64
CA ALA A 25 5.97 -11.58 8.23
C ALA A 25 5.53 -10.64 9.38
N VAL A 26 5.82 -10.99 10.64
CA VAL A 26 5.39 -10.21 11.81
C VAL A 26 6.58 -9.39 12.31
N ILE A 27 6.72 -8.19 11.76
CA ILE A 27 7.79 -7.26 12.10
C ILE A 27 7.46 -6.54 13.41
N GLY A 28 8.41 -6.55 14.34
CA GLY A 28 8.28 -5.84 15.61
C GLY A 28 7.22 -6.42 16.53
N ILE A 29 7.05 -7.74 16.59
CA ILE A 29 6.35 -8.52 17.63
C ILE A 29 7.07 -9.88 17.73
N GLU A 30 7.43 -10.36 18.92
CA GLU A 30 8.00 -11.71 19.11
C GLU A 30 6.86 -12.75 19.18
N MET A 31 6.36 -13.15 18.01
CA MET A 31 5.37 -14.20 17.87
C MET A 31 6.02 -15.46 17.30
N PRO A 32 5.87 -16.64 17.94
CA PRO A 32 6.31 -17.89 17.36
C PRO A 32 5.69 -18.07 15.98
N TYR A 33 6.49 -18.50 15.01
CA TYR A 33 5.98 -18.89 13.72
C TYR A 33 5.08 -20.10 13.93
N GLY A 34 3.78 -19.85 13.96
CA GLY A 34 2.79 -20.91 13.96
C GLY A 34 1.48 -20.51 13.31
N GLN A 35 0.85 -21.49 12.65
CA GLN A 35 -0.41 -21.35 11.95
C GLN A 35 -1.47 -22.18 12.67
N GLU A 36 -2.55 -21.54 13.12
CA GLU A 36 -3.68 -22.22 13.75
C GLU A 36 -4.64 -22.75 12.68
N GLY A 37 -4.91 -24.06 12.72
CA GLY A 37 -5.88 -24.74 11.87
C GLY A 37 -7.09 -25.27 12.64
N ARG A 38 -7.94 -26.01 11.92
CA ARG A 38 -9.15 -26.66 12.46
C ARG A 38 -8.85 -27.59 13.64
N GLN A 39 -7.77 -28.38 13.52
CA GLN A 39 -7.42 -29.45 14.47
C GLN A 39 -6.37 -29.06 15.52
N GLY A 40 -5.57 -28.03 15.27
CA GLY A 40 -4.41 -27.69 16.10
C GLY A 40 -3.60 -26.55 15.52
N THR A 41 -2.50 -26.20 16.18
CA THR A 41 -1.55 -25.18 15.73
C THR A 41 -0.27 -25.87 15.28
N VAL A 42 0.24 -25.52 14.09
CA VAL A 42 1.54 -25.99 13.59
C VAL A 42 2.57 -24.92 13.86
N TYR A 43 3.62 -25.23 14.62
CA TYR A 43 4.73 -24.33 14.91
C TYR A 43 5.98 -24.72 14.11
N GLN A 44 6.76 -23.73 13.65
CA GLN A 44 8.08 -23.94 13.09
C GLN A 44 9.13 -23.89 14.19
N LEU A 45 10.03 -24.88 14.19
CA LEU A 45 11.13 -24.98 15.13
C LEU A 45 12.45 -25.18 14.38
N GLN A 46 13.51 -24.52 14.85
CA GLN A 46 14.87 -24.61 14.32
C GLN A 46 15.75 -25.41 15.27
N GLN A 47 16.55 -26.34 14.75
CA GLN A 47 17.53 -27.08 15.54
C GLN A 47 18.59 -26.11 16.09
N GLU A 48 18.95 -26.22 17.37
CA GLU A 48 19.80 -25.23 18.03
C GLU A 48 21.18 -25.08 17.36
N ASN A 49 21.81 -26.21 17.04
CA ASN A 49 23.17 -26.30 16.49
C ASN A 49 23.20 -26.76 15.02
N GLY A 50 22.08 -26.71 14.31
CA GLY A 50 21.97 -27.20 12.94
C GLY A 50 21.09 -26.32 12.07
N VAL A 51 21.06 -26.63 10.77
CA VAL A 51 20.22 -25.94 9.78
C VAL A 51 18.85 -26.59 9.63
N GLU A 52 18.59 -27.70 10.33
CA GLU A 52 17.32 -28.42 10.22
C GLU A 52 16.16 -27.63 10.85
N ARG A 53 15.07 -27.51 10.09
CA ARG A 53 13.76 -27.02 10.53
C ARG A 53 12.75 -28.15 10.60
N ILE A 54 11.95 -28.17 11.65
CA ILE A 54 10.84 -29.10 11.83
C ILE A 54 9.54 -28.33 12.09
N ALA A 55 8.43 -28.98 11.82
CA ALA A 55 7.09 -28.53 12.17
C ALA A 55 6.56 -29.35 13.35
N LEU A 56 6.02 -28.68 14.37
CA LEU A 56 5.37 -29.28 15.53
C LEU A 56 3.86 -28.95 15.51
N LYS A 57 3.02 -29.93 15.20
CA LYS A 57 1.55 -29.79 15.22
C LYS A 57 1.02 -30.18 16.59
N VAL A 58 0.51 -29.19 17.32
CA VAL A 58 -0.09 -29.36 18.65
C VAL A 58 -1.60 -29.33 18.55
N PHE A 59 -2.24 -30.44 18.89
CA PHE A 59 -3.68 -30.63 18.71
C PHE A 59 -4.51 -29.95 19.81
N LYS A 60 -5.67 -29.43 19.42
CA LYS A 60 -6.72 -29.01 20.36
C LYS A 60 -7.21 -30.25 21.13
N GLU A 61 -7.62 -30.07 22.38
CA GLU A 61 -7.95 -31.15 23.32
C GLU A 61 -8.86 -32.24 22.71
N ARG A 62 -9.90 -31.86 21.96
CA ARG A 62 -10.83 -32.79 21.30
C ARG A 62 -10.24 -33.67 20.19
N TYR A 63 -9.04 -33.37 19.70
CA TYR A 63 -8.34 -34.11 18.63
C TYR A 63 -7.10 -34.87 19.11
N ARG A 64 -6.79 -34.83 20.42
CA ARG A 64 -5.57 -35.47 20.99
C ARG A 64 -5.64 -37.00 21.06
N GLU A 65 -6.78 -37.62 20.76
CA GLU A 65 -6.98 -39.07 20.83
C GLU A 65 -7.07 -39.77 19.46
N GLU A 66 -6.78 -39.07 18.36
CA GLU A 66 -6.72 -39.69 17.05
C GLU A 66 -5.46 -40.55 16.90
N LYS A 67 -5.63 -41.87 16.72
CA LYS A 67 -4.53 -42.73 16.27
C LYS A 67 -4.10 -42.26 14.87
N HIS A 68 -3.08 -41.40 14.79
CA HIS A 68 -2.61 -40.69 13.58
C HIS A 68 -2.00 -41.58 12.47
N GLN A 69 -2.37 -42.86 12.38
CA GLN A 69 -2.04 -43.80 11.31
C GLN A 69 -0.57 -43.81 10.84
N LEU A 70 0.40 -43.54 11.74
CA LEU A 70 1.82 -43.38 11.36
C LEU A 70 2.39 -44.53 10.52
N ALA A 71 1.98 -45.77 10.83
CA ALA A 71 2.41 -46.95 10.09
C ALA A 71 1.99 -46.94 8.62
N PHE A 72 0.84 -46.33 8.31
CA PHE A 72 0.36 -46.16 6.94
C PHE A 72 1.10 -45.02 6.22
N LEU A 73 1.42 -43.94 6.93
CA LEU A 73 2.00 -42.73 6.35
C LEU A 73 3.50 -42.85 6.08
N LYS A 74 4.23 -43.52 6.96
CA LYS A 74 5.70 -43.61 6.87
C LYS A 74 6.21 -44.11 5.51
N PRO A 75 5.65 -45.16 4.87
CA PRO A 75 6.07 -45.56 3.53
C PRO A 75 5.79 -44.53 2.44
N LEU A 76 4.78 -43.65 2.63
CA LEU A 76 4.40 -42.64 1.64
C LEU A 76 5.36 -41.46 1.59
N SER A 77 6.21 -41.27 2.60
CA SER A 77 7.17 -40.16 2.64
C SER A 77 8.28 -40.25 1.58
N SER A 78 8.39 -41.39 0.90
CA SER A 78 9.29 -41.58 -0.24
C SER A 78 8.66 -41.18 -1.58
N LEU A 79 7.35 -40.94 -1.61
CA LEU A 79 6.65 -40.45 -2.81
C LEU A 79 6.88 -38.94 -2.96
N ALA A 80 7.01 -38.49 -4.22
CA ALA A 80 7.21 -37.09 -4.52
C ALA A 80 6.01 -36.26 -4.04
N GLY A 81 6.27 -35.19 -3.28
CA GLY A 81 5.24 -34.30 -2.75
C GLY A 81 4.50 -34.81 -1.50
N LEU A 82 5.02 -35.85 -0.84
CA LEU A 82 4.48 -36.38 0.42
C LEU A 82 5.54 -36.47 1.53
N LYS A 83 6.59 -35.65 1.47
CA LYS A 83 7.69 -35.65 2.46
C LYS A 83 7.17 -35.42 3.88
N VAL A 84 6.08 -34.66 4.03
CA VAL A 84 5.39 -34.41 5.31
C VAL A 84 4.98 -35.70 6.05
N CYS A 85 4.83 -36.82 5.33
CA CYS A 85 4.50 -38.12 5.93
C CYS A 85 5.64 -38.72 6.77
N SER A 86 6.86 -38.15 6.70
CA SER A 86 8.00 -38.53 7.55
C SER A 86 7.87 -37.93 8.95
N ARG A 87 6.95 -38.48 9.75
CA ARG A 87 6.54 -37.88 11.04
C ARG A 87 6.48 -38.89 12.18
N TYR A 88 6.57 -38.39 13.42
CA TYR A 88 6.43 -39.17 14.65
C TYR A 88 5.58 -38.45 15.70
N ILE A 89 5.12 -39.18 16.71
CA ILE A 89 4.26 -38.66 17.79
C ILE A 89 5.10 -38.38 19.03
N VAL A 90 4.80 -37.29 19.72
CA VAL A 90 5.35 -36.94 21.03
C VAL A 90 4.64 -37.76 22.11
N THR A 91 5.33 -38.78 22.63
CA THR A 91 4.81 -39.73 23.64
C THR A 91 5.40 -39.47 25.03
N LYS A 92 4.66 -39.82 26.10
CA LYS A 92 5.15 -39.71 27.49
C LYS A 92 6.40 -40.57 27.76
N GLU A 93 6.53 -41.68 27.06
CA GLU A 93 7.62 -42.66 27.20
C GLU A 93 8.93 -42.14 26.61
N GLU A 94 8.88 -41.49 25.45
CA GLU A 94 10.09 -41.06 24.72
C GLU A 94 10.41 -39.56 24.93
N HIS A 95 9.42 -38.74 25.30
CA HIS A 95 9.53 -37.27 25.31
C HIS A 95 9.13 -36.66 26.67
N THR A 96 9.49 -37.32 27.77
CA THR A 96 9.09 -36.91 29.13
C THR A 96 9.45 -35.45 29.44
N SER A 97 10.66 -35.01 29.09
CA SER A 97 11.13 -33.64 29.35
C SER A 97 10.35 -32.55 28.60
N ALA A 98 9.80 -32.87 27.43
CA ALA A 98 8.93 -31.95 26.68
C ALA A 98 7.54 -31.89 27.33
N ILE A 99 6.97 -33.03 27.68
CA ILE A 99 5.62 -33.11 28.25
C ILE A 99 5.56 -32.55 29.68
N GLU A 100 6.64 -32.66 30.46
CA GLU A 100 6.74 -32.02 31.78
C GLU A 100 6.66 -30.48 31.68
N LYS A 101 7.11 -29.88 30.56
CA LYS A 101 6.94 -28.43 30.32
C LYS A 101 5.50 -28.07 30.01
N SER A 102 4.79 -28.92 29.27
CA SER A 102 3.36 -28.75 29.01
C SER A 102 2.68 -30.07 28.65
N GLU A 103 1.64 -30.43 29.40
CA GLU A 103 0.83 -31.63 29.12
C GLU A 103 0.13 -31.56 27.75
N ASP A 104 -0.06 -30.36 27.21
CA ASP A 104 -0.68 -30.15 25.89
C ASP A 104 0.17 -30.68 24.72
N LEU A 105 1.46 -30.94 24.94
CA LEU A 105 2.36 -31.53 23.96
C LEU A 105 2.18 -33.04 23.79
N ALA A 106 1.48 -33.70 24.72
CA ALA A 106 1.19 -35.12 24.59
C ALA A 106 0.36 -35.38 23.33
N ASN A 107 0.78 -36.38 22.54
CA ASN A 107 0.20 -36.75 21.25
C ASN A 107 0.32 -35.66 20.15
N SER A 108 1.20 -34.67 20.31
CA SER A 108 1.56 -33.77 19.21
C SER A 108 2.35 -34.52 18.12
N ILE A 109 2.34 -34.01 16.89
CA ILE A 109 3.08 -34.58 15.76
C ILE A 109 4.28 -33.70 15.43
N VAL A 110 5.44 -34.34 15.28
CA VAL A 110 6.63 -33.73 14.70
C VAL A 110 6.79 -34.22 13.27
N MET A 111 6.97 -33.29 12.34
CA MET A 111 7.12 -33.56 10.90
C MET A 111 8.13 -32.58 10.26
N PRO A 112 8.60 -32.82 9.03
CA PRO A 112 9.53 -31.90 8.37
C PRO A 112 8.85 -30.55 8.12
N TRP A 113 9.60 -29.46 8.30
CA TRP A 113 9.14 -28.16 7.83
C TRP A 113 9.24 -28.13 6.30
N ILE A 114 8.13 -27.74 5.64
CA ILE A 114 8.09 -27.54 4.20
C ILE A 114 8.06 -26.04 3.94
N GLU A 115 9.06 -25.54 3.24
CA GLU A 115 9.19 -24.12 2.91
C GLU A 115 8.50 -23.81 1.58
N GLY A 116 7.78 -22.69 1.51
CA GLY A 116 7.08 -22.22 0.31
C GLY A 116 5.66 -21.70 0.62
N PRO A 117 5.07 -20.90 -0.29
CA PRO A 117 3.67 -20.47 -0.15
C PRO A 117 2.71 -21.62 -0.41
N THR A 118 1.51 -21.55 0.17
CA THR A 118 0.38 -22.39 -0.24
C THR A 118 -0.25 -21.85 -1.53
N TRP A 119 -1.01 -22.66 -2.26
CA TRP A 119 -1.80 -22.17 -3.38
C TRP A 119 -2.83 -21.11 -2.92
N ALA A 120 -3.35 -21.22 -1.70
CA ALA A 120 -4.21 -20.19 -1.11
C ALA A 120 -3.50 -18.84 -0.97
N ASP A 121 -2.22 -18.82 -0.58
CA ASP A 121 -1.44 -17.57 -0.51
C ASP A 121 -1.28 -16.95 -1.90
N ILE A 122 -1.05 -17.77 -2.94
CA ILE A 122 -1.00 -17.30 -4.33
C ILE A 122 -2.34 -16.68 -4.77
N LEU A 123 -3.46 -17.30 -4.41
CA LEU A 123 -4.81 -16.77 -4.69
C LEU A 123 -5.05 -15.45 -3.93
N GLN A 124 -4.64 -15.37 -2.67
CA GLN A 124 -4.81 -14.19 -1.82
C GLN A 124 -4.00 -13.00 -2.34
N GLU A 125 -2.72 -13.21 -2.63
CA GLU A 125 -1.80 -12.19 -3.12
C GLU A 125 -2.07 -11.79 -4.57
N GLN A 126 -2.84 -12.60 -5.31
CA GLN A 126 -2.94 -12.54 -6.77
C GLN A 126 -1.56 -12.55 -7.45
N ARG A 127 -0.61 -13.29 -6.86
CA ARG A 127 0.77 -13.33 -7.32
C ARG A 127 0.82 -13.77 -8.77
N MET A 128 1.38 -12.91 -9.63
CA MET A 128 1.51 -13.19 -11.05
C MET A 128 2.53 -14.31 -11.26
N LEU A 129 2.13 -15.35 -12.00
CA LEU A 129 3.00 -16.45 -12.40
C LEU A 129 3.11 -16.49 -13.92
N SER A 130 4.31 -16.78 -14.43
CA SER A 130 4.51 -17.01 -15.86
C SER A 130 3.84 -18.29 -16.33
N LYS A 131 3.67 -18.44 -17.65
CA LYS A 131 3.15 -19.66 -18.24
C LYS A 131 4.04 -20.86 -17.88
N GLU A 132 5.35 -20.74 -17.96
CA GLU A 132 6.29 -21.81 -17.59
C GLU A 132 6.14 -22.20 -16.11
N GLN A 133 6.03 -21.22 -15.21
CA GLN A 133 5.84 -21.47 -13.78
C GLN A 133 4.53 -22.22 -13.51
N CYS A 134 3.42 -21.76 -14.09
CA CYS A 134 2.13 -22.47 -14.01
C CYS A 134 2.24 -23.91 -14.50
N PHE A 135 2.94 -24.15 -15.61
CA PHE A 135 3.12 -25.49 -16.15
C PHE A 135 3.92 -26.40 -15.22
N PHE A 136 5.08 -25.94 -14.72
CA PHE A 136 5.94 -26.74 -13.85
C PHE A 136 5.26 -27.07 -12.52
N ILE A 137 4.50 -26.13 -11.95
CA ILE A 137 3.73 -26.37 -10.71
C ILE A 137 2.63 -27.39 -10.98
N ALA A 138 1.84 -27.23 -12.07
CA ALA A 138 0.77 -28.15 -12.42
C ALA A 138 1.31 -29.57 -12.71
N GLU A 139 2.44 -29.67 -13.39
CA GLU A 139 3.09 -30.94 -13.71
C GLU A 139 3.61 -31.66 -12.47
N ALA A 140 4.23 -30.94 -11.54
CA ALA A 140 4.69 -31.52 -10.28
C ALA A 140 3.52 -31.97 -9.40
N PHE A 141 2.45 -31.17 -9.31
CA PHE A 141 1.21 -31.53 -8.63
C PHE A 141 0.58 -32.80 -9.25
N LEU A 142 0.46 -32.84 -10.58
CA LEU A 142 -0.05 -34.01 -11.30
C LEU A 142 0.80 -35.26 -11.07
N THR A 143 2.13 -35.12 -11.02
CA THR A 143 3.05 -36.22 -10.73
C THR A 143 2.78 -36.83 -9.36
N THR A 144 2.59 -36.00 -8.33
CA THR A 144 2.23 -36.44 -6.98
C THR A 144 0.88 -37.16 -6.96
N LEU A 145 -0.16 -36.58 -7.59
CA LEU A 145 -1.48 -37.18 -7.65
C LEU A 145 -1.49 -38.53 -8.39
N LYS A 146 -0.73 -38.64 -9.49
CA LYS A 146 -0.55 -39.89 -10.22
C LYS A 146 0.12 -40.96 -9.36
N MET A 147 1.20 -40.62 -8.66
CA MET A 147 1.88 -41.57 -7.75
C MET A 147 0.96 -42.01 -6.60
N MET A 148 0.15 -41.11 -6.05
CA MET A 148 -0.85 -41.44 -5.02
C MET A 148 -1.89 -42.42 -5.55
N GLU A 149 -2.45 -42.14 -6.74
CA GLU A 149 -3.47 -42.99 -7.37
C GLU A 149 -2.92 -44.39 -7.70
N GLU A 150 -1.67 -44.49 -8.20
CA GLU A 150 -0.98 -45.76 -8.45
C GLU A 150 -0.77 -46.59 -7.17
N ASN A 151 -0.64 -45.92 -6.02
CA ASN A 151 -0.54 -46.57 -4.71
C ASN A 151 -1.90 -46.76 -4.01
N GLU A 152 -3.01 -46.49 -4.71
CA GLU A 152 -4.38 -46.53 -4.18
C GLU A 152 -4.60 -45.64 -2.93
N VAL A 153 -3.92 -44.51 -2.89
CA VAL A 153 -3.99 -43.51 -1.82
C VAL A 153 -4.73 -42.27 -2.32
N ALA A 154 -5.54 -41.66 -1.46
CA ALA A 154 -6.19 -40.38 -1.73
C ALA A 154 -6.11 -39.45 -0.52
N HIS A 155 -5.99 -38.16 -0.75
CA HIS A 155 -5.98 -37.10 0.25
C HIS A 155 -7.36 -36.90 0.90
N ASN A 156 -8.43 -37.02 0.10
CA ASN A 156 -9.84 -36.79 0.46
C ASN A 156 -10.24 -35.34 0.80
N ASP A 157 -9.28 -34.40 0.83
CA ASP A 157 -9.55 -32.99 1.17
C ASP A 157 -8.61 -32.06 0.39
N LEU A 158 -8.39 -32.33 -0.90
CA LEU A 158 -7.59 -31.45 -1.75
C LEU A 158 -8.27 -30.07 -1.87
N SER A 159 -7.49 -29.04 -1.58
CA SER A 159 -7.89 -27.63 -1.63
C SER A 159 -6.64 -26.75 -1.75
N SER A 160 -6.83 -25.47 -2.04
CA SER A 160 -5.74 -24.49 -2.16
C SER A 160 -4.84 -24.39 -0.92
N SER A 161 -5.39 -24.54 0.29
CA SER A 161 -4.62 -24.45 1.53
C SER A 161 -3.76 -25.69 1.80
N ASN A 162 -4.04 -26.80 1.11
CA ASN A 162 -3.38 -28.09 1.33
C ASN A 162 -2.28 -28.39 0.29
N VAL A 163 -1.99 -27.45 -0.60
CA VAL A 163 -0.94 -27.54 -1.62
C VAL A 163 0.12 -26.48 -1.34
N LEU A 164 1.28 -26.87 -0.82
CA LEU A 164 2.47 -26.00 -0.74
C LEU A 164 3.28 -26.06 -2.03
N ILE A 165 3.94 -24.95 -2.35
CA ILE A 165 4.73 -24.79 -3.57
C ILE A 165 6.19 -24.42 -3.21
N PRO A 166 7.03 -25.37 -2.77
CA PRO A 166 8.45 -25.12 -2.50
C PRO A 166 9.21 -24.51 -3.67
N PHE A 167 8.76 -24.75 -4.90
CA PHE A 167 9.32 -24.12 -6.11
C PHE A 167 9.33 -22.59 -6.05
N LEU A 168 8.41 -21.97 -5.31
CA LEU A 168 8.31 -20.52 -5.16
C LEU A 168 8.85 -20.00 -3.82
N SER A 169 9.57 -20.84 -3.07
CA SER A 169 10.26 -20.44 -1.84
C SER A 169 11.42 -19.48 -2.10
N GLU A 170 11.80 -18.69 -1.09
CA GLU A 170 12.93 -17.75 -1.19
C GLU A 170 14.28 -18.48 -1.31
N SER A 171 14.37 -19.70 -0.79
CA SER A 171 15.57 -20.53 -0.79
C SER A 171 15.26 -21.93 -1.35
N PRO A 172 15.04 -22.06 -2.67
CA PRO A 172 14.68 -23.34 -3.27
C PRO A 172 15.81 -24.36 -3.11
N ILE A 173 15.48 -25.55 -2.62
CA ILE A 173 16.43 -26.64 -2.46
C ILE A 173 16.57 -27.38 -3.79
N GLU A 174 17.79 -27.46 -4.32
CA GLU A 174 18.06 -28.18 -5.56
C GLU A 174 17.64 -29.65 -5.46
N GLY A 175 16.89 -30.13 -6.46
CA GLY A 175 16.35 -31.50 -6.49
C GLY A 175 15.13 -31.74 -5.58
N GLN A 176 14.63 -30.73 -4.86
CA GLN A 176 13.36 -30.83 -4.14
C GLN A 176 12.19 -30.85 -5.13
N HIS A 177 11.18 -31.66 -4.84
CA HIS A 177 9.93 -31.67 -5.60
C HIS A 177 9.21 -30.32 -5.47
N TYR A 178 8.59 -29.86 -6.55
CA TYR A 178 8.10 -28.48 -6.65
C TYR A 178 6.85 -28.18 -5.84
N ILE A 179 6.12 -29.22 -5.41
CA ILE A 179 4.95 -29.11 -4.54
C ILE A 179 5.05 -30.12 -3.40
N GLU A 180 4.29 -29.88 -2.33
CA GLU A 180 4.09 -30.82 -1.23
C GLU A 180 2.64 -30.73 -0.75
N LEU A 181 2.01 -31.87 -0.48
CA LEU A 181 0.67 -31.92 0.10
C LEU A 181 0.73 -31.98 1.63
N VAL A 182 -0.15 -31.25 2.29
CA VAL A 182 -0.24 -31.18 3.77
C VAL A 182 -1.67 -31.44 4.26
N ASP A 183 -1.83 -31.57 5.57
CA ASP A 183 -3.09 -32.04 6.20
C ASP A 183 -3.45 -33.49 5.83
N VAL A 184 -2.40 -34.32 5.85
CA VAL A 184 -2.39 -35.74 5.49
C VAL A 184 -2.96 -36.67 6.60
N GLU A 185 -3.67 -36.16 7.59
CA GLU A 185 -4.24 -36.94 8.71
C GLU A 185 -5.47 -37.77 8.31
N GLN A 186 -6.21 -37.31 7.29
CA GLN A 186 -7.46 -37.94 6.82
C GLN A 186 -7.30 -38.60 5.44
N MET A 187 -6.08 -39.01 5.10
CA MET A 187 -5.81 -39.73 3.85
C MET A 187 -6.44 -41.14 3.86
N TYR A 188 -7.00 -41.52 2.72
CA TYR A 188 -7.45 -42.87 2.42
C TYR A 188 -6.25 -43.74 2.03
N GLY A 189 -6.27 -45.00 2.47
CA GLY A 189 -5.48 -46.08 1.88
C GLY A 189 -6.10 -47.46 2.07
N PRO A 190 -5.66 -48.50 1.34
CA PRO A 190 -6.38 -49.78 1.22
C PRO A 190 -6.62 -50.56 2.53
N LYS A 191 -5.84 -50.25 3.58
CA LYS A 191 -5.91 -50.91 4.90
C LYS A 191 -6.12 -49.92 6.06
N THR A 192 -6.48 -48.69 5.73
CA THR A 192 -6.76 -47.65 6.73
C THR A 192 -8.16 -47.82 7.31
N LYS A 193 -8.33 -47.53 8.60
CA LYS A 193 -9.66 -47.58 9.22
C LYS A 193 -10.43 -46.34 8.78
N ARG A 194 -11.63 -46.55 8.21
CA ARG A 194 -12.54 -45.45 7.88
C ARG A 194 -12.85 -44.62 9.13
N PRO A 195 -12.65 -43.28 9.09
CA PRO A 195 -12.95 -42.41 10.22
C PRO A 195 -14.46 -42.25 10.42
N LEU A 196 -14.85 -41.84 11.63
CA LEU A 196 -16.27 -41.62 12.00
C LEU A 196 -16.88 -40.42 11.26
N LEU A 197 -16.07 -39.39 11.04
CA LEU A 197 -16.42 -38.18 10.30
C LEU A 197 -15.61 -38.19 9.01
N LEU A 198 -16.29 -38.00 7.87
CA LEU A 198 -15.65 -37.87 6.57
C LEU A 198 -15.52 -36.38 6.19
N PRO A 199 -14.46 -35.98 5.46
CA PRO A 199 -14.37 -34.64 4.90
C PRO A 199 -15.59 -34.38 4.01
N ALA A 200 -16.28 -33.26 4.23
CA ALA A 200 -17.41 -32.84 3.39
C ALA A 200 -16.95 -32.28 2.03
N GLY A 201 -15.64 -32.16 1.82
CA GLY A 201 -15.03 -31.44 0.70
C GLY A 201 -14.92 -29.95 0.99
N SER A 202 -13.94 -29.31 0.35
CA SER A 202 -13.67 -27.88 0.51
C SER A 202 -14.50 -27.04 -0.49
N ALA A 203 -14.95 -25.87 -0.04
CA ALA A 203 -15.71 -24.92 -0.86
C ALA A 203 -14.92 -24.54 -2.13
N GLY A 204 -15.59 -24.57 -3.29
CA GLY A 204 -14.94 -24.32 -4.59
C GLY A 204 -14.16 -25.51 -5.17
N TYR A 205 -14.03 -26.63 -4.45
CA TYR A 205 -13.31 -27.82 -4.91
C TYR A 205 -14.16 -29.11 -4.88
N ALA A 206 -15.20 -29.14 -4.05
CA ALA A 206 -16.07 -30.31 -3.89
C ALA A 206 -17.08 -30.45 -5.07
N PRO A 207 -17.31 -31.66 -5.59
CA PRO A 207 -18.37 -31.89 -6.57
C PRO A 207 -19.76 -31.87 -5.92
N MET A 208 -20.80 -31.51 -6.68
CA MET A 208 -22.18 -31.45 -6.22
C MET A 208 -22.74 -32.80 -5.76
N TYR A 209 -22.21 -33.90 -6.30
CA TYR A 209 -22.63 -35.26 -5.90
C TYR A 209 -22.04 -35.70 -4.54
N LEU A 210 -21.12 -34.94 -3.95
CA LEU A 210 -20.56 -35.22 -2.62
C LEU A 210 -21.51 -34.76 -1.51
N LYS A 211 -22.33 -35.67 -0.97
CA LYS A 211 -23.34 -35.35 0.07
C LYS A 211 -22.97 -35.74 1.50
N SER A 212 -22.14 -36.76 1.68
CA SER A 212 -21.90 -37.38 3.00
C SER A 212 -20.41 -37.65 3.28
N GLY A 213 -19.54 -36.91 2.59
CA GLY A 213 -18.11 -37.10 2.56
C GLY A 213 -17.65 -38.35 1.78
N VAL A 214 -16.34 -38.46 1.56
CA VAL A 214 -15.73 -39.46 0.68
C VAL A 214 -14.63 -40.26 1.41
N TRP A 215 -14.52 -41.55 1.09
CA TRP A 215 -13.47 -42.44 1.61
C TRP A 215 -13.18 -43.57 0.62
N GLN A 216 -12.50 -43.24 -0.48
CA GLN A 216 -12.17 -44.18 -1.56
C GLN A 216 -10.93 -43.70 -2.33
N LYS A 217 -10.31 -44.56 -3.14
CA LYS A 217 -9.06 -44.24 -3.84
C LYS A 217 -9.21 -43.20 -4.96
N GLU A 218 -10.41 -43.02 -5.52
CA GLU A 218 -10.70 -42.04 -6.58
C GLU A 218 -11.11 -40.66 -6.06
N ALA A 219 -11.16 -40.46 -4.73
CA ALA A 219 -11.73 -39.27 -4.10
C ALA A 219 -11.14 -37.93 -4.60
N ASP A 220 -9.86 -37.94 -4.96
CA ASP A 220 -9.13 -36.73 -5.34
C ASP A 220 -9.34 -36.30 -6.79
N ARG A 221 -9.86 -37.15 -7.67
CA ARG A 221 -9.87 -36.89 -9.12
C ARG A 221 -10.59 -35.60 -9.50
N PHE A 222 -11.72 -35.31 -8.86
CA PHE A 222 -12.48 -34.09 -9.15
C PHE A 222 -11.73 -32.85 -8.65
N ALA A 223 -11.42 -32.78 -7.36
CA ALA A 223 -10.73 -31.63 -6.76
C ALA A 223 -9.33 -31.39 -7.38
N GLY A 224 -8.61 -32.47 -7.70
CA GLY A 224 -7.34 -32.42 -8.42
C GLY A 224 -7.48 -31.82 -9.82
N ALA A 225 -8.55 -32.17 -10.57
CA ALA A 225 -8.82 -31.54 -11.87
C ALA A 225 -9.16 -30.05 -11.75
N ILE A 226 -9.91 -29.65 -10.71
CA ILE A 226 -10.19 -28.23 -10.43
C ILE A 226 -8.90 -27.45 -10.17
N LEU A 227 -8.06 -27.94 -9.25
CA LEU A 227 -6.77 -27.32 -8.92
C LEU A 227 -5.82 -27.28 -10.13
N LEU A 228 -5.74 -28.35 -10.94
CA LEU A 228 -4.96 -28.34 -12.18
C LEU A 228 -5.45 -27.25 -13.15
N GLY A 229 -6.77 -27.11 -13.30
CA GLY A 229 -7.37 -26.06 -14.11
C GLY A 229 -7.07 -24.66 -13.61
N GLU A 230 -7.17 -24.44 -12.30
CA GLU A 230 -6.81 -23.18 -11.63
C GLU A 230 -5.32 -22.83 -11.87
N ILE A 231 -4.40 -23.76 -11.55
CA ILE A 231 -2.96 -23.54 -11.66
C ILE A 231 -2.54 -23.23 -13.10
N LEU A 232 -3.01 -24.02 -14.07
CA LEU A 232 -2.70 -23.82 -15.48
C LEU A 232 -3.26 -22.49 -16.02
N SER A 233 -4.40 -22.03 -15.53
CA SER A 233 -5.04 -20.82 -16.07
C SER A 233 -4.57 -19.53 -15.38
N TRP A 234 -3.81 -19.64 -14.29
CA TRP A 234 -3.44 -18.52 -13.43
C TRP A 234 -2.54 -17.48 -14.09
N CYS A 235 -1.79 -17.86 -15.14
CA CYS A 235 -1.01 -16.92 -15.94
C CYS A 235 -1.90 -15.88 -16.66
N SER A 236 -3.19 -16.17 -16.88
CA SER A 236 -4.16 -15.23 -17.46
C SER A 236 -4.61 -14.19 -16.43
N GLU A 237 -4.46 -12.90 -16.76
CA GLU A 237 -4.93 -11.79 -15.93
C GLU A 237 -6.46 -11.81 -15.75
N GLU A 238 -7.20 -12.14 -16.81
CA GLU A 238 -8.66 -12.23 -16.76
C GLU A 238 -9.14 -13.28 -15.75
N VAL A 239 -8.41 -14.39 -15.65
CA VAL A 239 -8.69 -15.45 -14.66
C VAL A 239 -8.42 -14.93 -13.26
N ARG A 240 -7.27 -14.30 -13.00
CA ARG A 240 -6.96 -13.73 -11.68
C ARG A 240 -8.01 -12.73 -11.22
N ASN A 241 -8.42 -11.83 -12.10
CA ASN A 241 -9.41 -10.78 -11.82
C ASN A 241 -10.82 -11.32 -11.55
N LYS A 242 -11.14 -12.55 -12.00
CA LYS A 242 -12.46 -13.18 -11.82
C LYS A 242 -12.54 -14.13 -10.62
N LYS A 243 -11.45 -14.40 -9.89
CA LYS A 243 -11.45 -15.31 -8.73
C LYS A 243 -12.56 -14.96 -7.72
N TRP A 244 -13.11 -15.95 -7.03
CA TRP A 244 -14.19 -15.73 -6.07
C TRP A 244 -13.70 -15.16 -4.74
N THR A 245 -12.77 -15.85 -4.09
CA THR A 245 -12.24 -15.48 -2.77
C THR A 245 -10.72 -15.58 -2.76
N ASP A 246 -10.12 -15.33 -1.60
CA ASP A 246 -8.71 -15.56 -1.35
C ASP A 246 -8.36 -17.05 -1.18
N ALA A 247 -9.36 -17.94 -1.20
CA ALA A 247 -9.17 -19.39 -0.98
C ALA A 247 -9.63 -20.27 -2.16
N SER A 248 -10.36 -19.75 -3.14
CA SER A 248 -10.88 -20.57 -4.25
C SER A 248 -11.22 -19.71 -5.48
N TYR A 249 -11.07 -20.27 -6.68
CA TYR A 249 -11.52 -19.60 -7.90
C TYR A 249 -13.03 -19.65 -8.05
N PHE A 250 -13.64 -20.83 -7.85
CA PHE A 250 -15.08 -21.05 -8.01
C PHE A 250 -15.89 -20.80 -6.74
N LYS A 251 -17.15 -20.36 -6.90
CA LYS A 251 -18.14 -20.42 -5.81
C LYS A 251 -18.64 -21.84 -5.60
N THR A 252 -19.04 -22.16 -4.37
CA THR A 252 -19.67 -23.44 -4.05
C THR A 252 -20.92 -23.70 -4.88
N GLU A 253 -21.73 -22.68 -5.12
CA GLU A 253 -22.98 -22.79 -5.89
C GLU A 253 -22.73 -22.89 -7.41
N GLU A 254 -21.53 -22.52 -7.86
CA GLU A 254 -21.13 -22.56 -9.28
C GLU A 254 -20.58 -23.93 -9.69
N MET A 255 -20.20 -24.78 -8.73
CA MET A 255 -19.59 -26.08 -9.00
C MET A 255 -20.47 -26.92 -9.92
N GLN A 256 -19.91 -27.42 -11.02
CA GLN A 256 -20.63 -28.24 -12.02
C GLN A 256 -21.82 -27.53 -12.69
N THR A 257 -21.82 -26.19 -12.73
CA THR A 257 -22.79 -25.38 -13.48
C THR A 257 -22.15 -24.68 -14.67
N GLU A 258 -22.95 -24.26 -15.64
CA GLU A 258 -22.49 -23.37 -16.72
C GLU A 258 -22.44 -21.93 -16.18
N CYS A 259 -21.24 -21.48 -15.83
CA CYS A 259 -21.00 -20.14 -15.30
C CYS A 259 -19.88 -19.42 -16.07
N GLU A 260 -19.79 -18.10 -15.87
CA GLU A 260 -18.77 -17.26 -16.53
C GLU A 260 -17.35 -17.75 -16.21
N ARG A 261 -17.07 -18.08 -14.94
CA ARG A 261 -15.78 -18.61 -14.49
C ARG A 261 -15.40 -19.92 -15.17
N TYR A 262 -16.36 -20.85 -15.27
CA TYR A 262 -16.14 -22.13 -15.93
C TYR A 262 -15.83 -21.92 -17.41
N THR A 263 -16.62 -21.08 -18.08
CA THR A 263 -16.44 -20.76 -19.50
C THR A 263 -15.07 -20.14 -19.77
N LEU A 264 -14.67 -19.16 -18.96
CA LEU A 264 -13.38 -18.48 -19.06
C LEU A 264 -12.22 -19.46 -18.85
N LEU A 265 -12.27 -20.25 -17.76
CA LEU A 265 -11.20 -21.19 -17.44
C LEU A 265 -11.08 -22.27 -18.54
N GLN A 266 -12.20 -22.76 -19.07
CA GLN A 266 -12.22 -23.69 -20.20
C GLN A 266 -11.61 -23.09 -21.48
N GLN A 267 -11.89 -21.81 -21.77
CA GLN A 267 -11.31 -21.10 -22.93
C GLN A 267 -9.80 -20.90 -22.77
N VAL A 268 -9.34 -20.49 -21.59
CA VAL A 268 -7.91 -20.32 -21.31
C VAL A 268 -7.18 -21.66 -21.41
N LEU A 269 -7.73 -22.73 -20.83
CA LEU A 269 -7.17 -24.08 -20.95
C LEU A 269 -7.01 -24.52 -22.42
N HIS A 270 -8.04 -24.27 -23.22
CA HIS A 270 -8.03 -24.62 -24.64
C HIS A 270 -7.01 -23.81 -25.44
N ASN A 271 -7.01 -22.49 -25.26
CA ASN A 271 -6.27 -21.56 -26.10
C ASN A 271 -4.78 -21.49 -25.73
N GLN A 272 -4.45 -21.54 -24.44
CA GLN A 272 -3.08 -21.38 -23.99
C GLN A 272 -2.30 -22.70 -23.95
N TRP A 273 -2.97 -23.83 -23.79
CA TRP A 273 -2.29 -25.12 -23.58
C TRP A 273 -2.56 -26.09 -24.72
N ASN A 274 -3.75 -26.69 -24.74
CA ASN A 274 -4.30 -27.42 -25.89
C ASN A 274 -5.74 -27.88 -25.60
N GLY A 275 -6.45 -28.27 -26.66
CA GLY A 275 -7.81 -28.77 -26.55
C GLY A 275 -7.97 -30.08 -25.78
N GLU A 276 -6.94 -30.91 -25.63
CA GLU A 276 -7.04 -32.16 -24.85
C GLU A 276 -7.06 -31.89 -23.33
N ILE A 277 -6.26 -30.95 -22.84
CA ILE A 277 -6.30 -30.49 -21.43
C ILE A 277 -7.69 -29.95 -21.10
N ALA A 278 -8.23 -29.10 -21.98
CA ALA A 278 -9.58 -28.57 -21.81
C ALA A 278 -10.65 -29.69 -21.84
N LYS A 279 -10.49 -30.73 -22.67
CA LYS A 279 -11.42 -31.88 -22.68
C LYS A 279 -11.39 -32.66 -21.37
N LEU A 280 -10.22 -32.93 -20.80
CA LEU A 280 -10.10 -33.61 -19.51
C LEU A 280 -10.73 -32.80 -18.37
N PHE A 281 -10.50 -31.48 -18.35
CA PHE A 281 -11.14 -30.59 -17.39
C PHE A 281 -12.66 -30.64 -17.49
N LYS A 282 -13.20 -30.54 -18.72
CA LYS A 282 -14.65 -30.65 -18.98
C LYS A 282 -15.22 -32.01 -18.58
N GLN A 283 -14.50 -33.11 -18.81
CA GLN A 283 -14.93 -34.43 -18.36
C GLN A 283 -15.04 -34.50 -16.84
N ALA A 284 -14.06 -33.95 -16.10
CA ALA A 284 -14.14 -33.88 -14.64
C ALA A 284 -15.33 -33.01 -14.19
N TRP A 285 -15.49 -31.81 -14.78
CA TRP A 285 -16.58 -30.87 -14.44
C TRP A 285 -17.97 -31.48 -14.64
N SER A 286 -18.16 -32.28 -15.68
CA SER A 286 -19.44 -32.92 -16.04
C SER A 286 -19.66 -34.31 -15.43
N SER A 287 -18.74 -34.80 -14.61
CA SER A 287 -18.84 -36.11 -13.97
C SER A 287 -19.97 -36.19 -12.95
N ASN A 288 -20.55 -37.38 -12.78
CA ASN A 288 -21.56 -37.67 -11.75
C ASN A 288 -21.00 -38.57 -10.63
N SER A 289 -19.76 -39.01 -10.78
CA SER A 289 -19.04 -39.80 -9.79
C SER A 289 -17.53 -39.61 -9.95
N PHE A 290 -16.80 -39.87 -8.87
CA PHE A 290 -15.34 -39.79 -8.90
C PHE A 290 -14.69 -40.75 -9.93
N ALA A 291 -15.31 -41.90 -10.20
CA ALA A 291 -14.79 -42.86 -11.18
C ALA A 291 -14.92 -42.38 -12.64
N GLU A 292 -15.87 -41.49 -12.93
CA GLU A 292 -16.06 -40.88 -14.25
C GLU A 292 -15.06 -39.77 -14.56
N CYS A 293 -14.47 -39.15 -13.52
CA CYS A 293 -13.37 -38.21 -13.69
C CYS A 293 -12.18 -38.90 -14.37
N PRO A 294 -11.43 -38.18 -15.23
CA PRO A 294 -10.21 -38.70 -15.80
C PRO A 294 -9.21 -39.13 -14.71
N SER A 295 -8.49 -40.22 -14.95
CA SER A 295 -7.39 -40.62 -14.08
C SER A 295 -6.20 -39.67 -14.22
N PHE A 296 -5.36 -39.59 -13.19
CA PHE A 296 -4.16 -38.75 -13.27
C PHE A 296 -3.14 -39.29 -14.27
N ALA A 297 -3.17 -40.59 -14.57
CA ALA A 297 -2.42 -41.15 -15.69
C ALA A 297 -2.85 -40.55 -17.05
N GLN A 298 -4.15 -40.39 -17.31
CA GLN A 298 -4.65 -39.76 -18.53
C GLN A 298 -4.23 -38.29 -18.63
N TRP A 299 -4.30 -37.55 -17.53
CA TRP A 299 -3.79 -36.18 -17.46
C TRP A 299 -2.29 -36.13 -17.79
N TYR A 300 -1.50 -37.05 -17.24
CA TYR A 300 -0.04 -37.08 -17.41
C TYR A 300 0.37 -37.32 -18.87
N ASP A 301 -0.31 -38.22 -19.57
CA ASP A 301 -0.07 -38.49 -20.99
C ASP A 301 -0.32 -37.24 -21.86
N VAL A 302 -1.37 -36.48 -21.55
CA VAL A 302 -1.68 -35.21 -22.24
C VAL A 302 -0.65 -34.13 -21.92
N PHE A 303 -0.20 -34.02 -20.67
CA PHE A 303 0.82 -33.05 -20.23
C PHE A 303 2.16 -33.25 -20.94
N ASN A 304 2.61 -34.50 -21.11
CA ASN A 304 3.84 -34.80 -21.86
C ASN A 304 3.78 -34.27 -23.30
N SER A 305 2.61 -34.35 -23.94
CA SER A 305 2.39 -33.83 -25.29
C SER A 305 2.31 -32.28 -25.35
N ALA A 306 2.09 -31.62 -24.22
CA ALA A 306 2.10 -30.16 -24.09
C ALA A 306 3.51 -29.62 -23.81
N ARG A 307 4.30 -30.35 -23.00
CA ARG A 307 5.67 -30.00 -22.60
C ARG A 307 6.57 -29.71 -23.80
N GLU A 308 6.57 -30.58 -24.80
CA GLU A 308 7.40 -30.42 -26.00
C GLU A 308 7.04 -29.15 -26.79
N ARG A 309 5.76 -28.78 -26.83
CA ARG A 309 5.32 -27.54 -27.50
C ARG A 309 5.78 -26.29 -26.78
N ILE A 310 5.63 -26.26 -25.45
CA ILE A 310 6.07 -25.13 -24.62
C ILE A 310 7.58 -24.89 -24.78
N LYS A 311 8.36 -25.97 -24.80
CA LYS A 311 9.81 -25.89 -25.03
C LYS A 311 10.14 -25.28 -26.40
N ILE A 312 9.48 -25.74 -27.47
CA ILE A 312 9.67 -25.23 -28.83
C ILE A 312 9.25 -23.76 -28.95
N ASP A 313 8.14 -23.37 -28.33
CA ASP A 313 7.64 -21.98 -28.36
C ASP A 313 8.58 -21.04 -27.59
N ALA A 314 9.12 -21.47 -26.44
CA ALA A 314 10.12 -20.71 -25.69
C ALA A 314 11.44 -20.54 -26.47
N GLU A 315 11.91 -21.59 -27.15
CA GLU A 315 13.08 -21.52 -28.03
C GLU A 315 12.87 -20.58 -29.21
N ARG A 316 11.66 -20.57 -29.81
CA ARG A 316 11.30 -19.63 -30.89
C ARG A 316 11.23 -18.19 -30.43
N GLN A 317 10.56 -17.93 -29.32
CA GLN A 317 10.42 -16.58 -28.77
C GLN A 317 11.79 -15.99 -28.40
N SER A 318 12.67 -16.79 -27.78
CA SER A 318 14.05 -16.40 -27.50
C SER A 318 14.83 -16.07 -28.78
N ALA A 319 14.64 -16.84 -29.85
CA ALA A 319 15.28 -16.57 -31.14
C ALA A 319 14.76 -15.29 -31.82
N GLU A 320 13.46 -15.00 -31.72
CA GLU A 320 12.85 -13.77 -32.25
C GLU A 320 13.30 -12.53 -31.47
N GLU A 321 13.33 -12.61 -30.13
CA GLU A 321 13.83 -11.55 -29.26
C GLU A 321 15.31 -11.25 -29.51
N HIS A 322 16.14 -12.30 -29.69
CA HIS A 322 17.56 -12.15 -30.05
C HIS A 322 17.71 -11.50 -31.42
N SER A 323 16.91 -11.89 -32.41
CA SER A 323 16.92 -11.29 -33.76
C SER A 323 16.52 -9.80 -33.71
N LEU A 324 15.49 -9.46 -32.95
CA LEU A 324 15.04 -8.07 -32.76
C LEU A 324 16.10 -7.23 -32.05
N PHE A 325 16.75 -7.79 -31.03
CA PHE A 325 17.85 -7.14 -30.31
C PHE A 325 19.01 -6.81 -31.25
N VAL A 326 19.48 -7.78 -32.04
CA VAL A 326 20.55 -7.57 -33.03
C VAL A 326 20.16 -6.51 -34.06
N SER A 327 18.89 -6.50 -34.52
CA SER A 327 18.39 -5.49 -35.45
C SER A 327 18.46 -4.08 -34.88
N LYS A 328 18.07 -3.88 -33.61
CA LYS A 328 18.14 -2.57 -32.95
C LYS A 328 19.58 -2.10 -32.76
N CYS A 329 20.51 -3.00 -32.44
CA CYS A 329 21.93 -2.65 -32.34
C CYS A 329 22.53 -2.23 -33.70
N LEU A 330 22.14 -2.90 -34.80
CA LEU A 330 22.54 -2.47 -36.15
C LEU A 330 22.00 -1.08 -36.50
N GLU A 331 20.78 -0.78 -36.08
CA GLU A 331 20.17 0.54 -36.26
C GLU A 331 20.93 1.62 -35.47
N ILE A 332 21.38 1.34 -34.24
CA ILE A 332 22.29 2.23 -33.50
C ILE A 332 23.57 2.48 -34.29
N ALA A 333 24.24 1.40 -34.75
CA ALA A 333 25.50 1.51 -35.48
C ALA A 333 25.36 2.40 -36.73
N ARG A 334 24.25 2.23 -37.46
CA ARG A 334 23.92 3.04 -38.64
C ARG A 334 23.64 4.50 -38.30
N LEU A 335 22.84 4.78 -37.26
CA LEU A 335 22.52 6.15 -36.86
C LEU A 335 23.75 6.92 -36.37
N LEU A 336 24.69 6.23 -35.70
CA LEU A 336 26.00 6.78 -35.34
C LEU A 336 26.83 7.10 -36.59
N GLU A 337 26.82 6.22 -37.58
CA GLU A 337 27.54 6.41 -38.84
C GLU A 337 26.98 7.59 -39.66
N GLU A 338 25.65 7.69 -39.79
CA GLU A 338 24.95 8.77 -40.49
C GLU A 338 25.24 10.15 -39.87
N ARG A 339 25.44 10.20 -38.54
CA ARG A 339 25.80 11.42 -37.78
C ARG A 339 27.30 11.72 -37.81
N GLY A 340 28.11 10.88 -38.45
CA GLY A 340 29.55 11.06 -38.55
C GLY A 340 30.33 10.60 -37.30
N PHE A 341 29.68 9.93 -36.34
CA PHE A 341 30.30 9.36 -35.14
C PHE A 341 31.02 8.05 -35.46
N LYS A 342 31.98 8.09 -36.38
CA LYS A 342 32.65 6.92 -36.98
C LYS A 342 33.23 5.94 -35.95
N GLN A 343 33.86 6.44 -34.88
CA GLN A 343 34.45 5.60 -33.83
C GLN A 343 33.39 4.87 -33.00
N ALA A 344 32.23 5.49 -32.78
CA ALA A 344 31.12 4.90 -32.03
C ALA A 344 30.38 3.86 -32.87
N ALA A 345 30.16 4.14 -34.16
CA ALA A 345 29.63 3.18 -35.13
C ALA A 345 30.55 1.95 -35.26
N LEU A 346 31.87 2.16 -35.40
CA LEU A 346 32.86 1.08 -35.45
C LEU A 346 32.85 0.22 -34.18
N TYR A 347 32.69 0.85 -33.00
CA TYR A 347 32.56 0.14 -31.73
C TYR A 347 31.31 -0.77 -31.70
N GLU A 348 30.15 -0.27 -32.11
CA GLU A 348 28.92 -1.07 -32.11
C GLU A 348 29.00 -2.23 -33.13
N TYR A 349 29.51 -1.99 -34.34
CA TYR A 349 29.70 -3.05 -35.33
C TYR A 349 30.63 -4.17 -34.81
N LYS A 350 31.69 -3.82 -34.08
CA LYS A 350 32.58 -4.80 -33.43
C LYS A 350 31.89 -5.59 -32.32
N ILE A 351 31.02 -4.98 -31.53
CA ILE A 351 30.24 -5.69 -30.50
C ILE A 351 29.28 -6.67 -31.16
N ILE A 352 28.55 -6.22 -32.19
CA ILE A 352 27.61 -7.08 -32.92
C ILE A 352 28.37 -8.27 -33.51
N PHE A 353 29.52 -8.03 -34.15
CA PHE A 353 30.34 -9.08 -34.76
C PHE A 353 30.90 -10.10 -33.74
N ASN A 354 31.43 -9.64 -32.60
CA ASN A 354 32.16 -10.50 -31.66
C ASN A 354 31.28 -11.13 -30.57
N SER A 355 30.15 -10.53 -30.21
CA SER A 355 29.44 -10.85 -28.96
C SER A 355 27.96 -11.17 -29.12
N LEU A 356 27.34 -10.86 -30.27
CA LEU A 356 25.90 -11.07 -30.47
C LEU A 356 25.56 -12.23 -31.42
N ASN A 357 26.55 -13.07 -31.75
CA ASN A 357 26.40 -14.24 -32.64
C ASN A 357 25.51 -13.99 -33.88
N PRO A 358 25.86 -13.01 -34.73
CA PRO A 358 25.04 -12.68 -35.89
C PRO A 358 25.03 -13.82 -36.91
N SER A 359 24.05 -13.82 -37.81
CA SER A 359 23.96 -14.81 -38.87
C SER A 359 25.22 -14.84 -39.73
N THR A 360 25.55 -15.99 -40.33
CA THR A 360 26.76 -16.14 -41.15
C THR A 360 26.82 -15.16 -42.33
N ALA A 361 25.66 -14.74 -42.86
CA ALA A 361 25.59 -13.70 -43.89
C ALA A 361 25.95 -12.33 -43.33
N LEU A 362 25.35 -11.94 -42.20
CA LEU A 362 25.60 -10.66 -41.53
C LEU A 362 27.05 -10.56 -41.01
N GLN A 363 27.64 -11.65 -40.54
CA GLN A 363 29.06 -11.68 -40.16
C GLN A 363 29.99 -11.26 -41.31
N LYS A 364 29.71 -11.73 -42.54
CA LYS A 364 30.52 -11.38 -43.71
C LYS A 364 30.38 -9.89 -44.07
N GLU A 365 29.18 -9.34 -43.96
CA GLU A 365 28.92 -7.92 -44.21
C GLU A 365 29.60 -7.04 -43.16
N LEU A 366 29.44 -7.37 -41.87
CA LEU A 366 30.09 -6.66 -40.77
C LEU A 366 31.61 -6.71 -40.86
N ALA A 367 32.20 -7.86 -41.25
CA ALA A 367 33.64 -7.98 -41.43
C ALA A 367 34.18 -6.98 -42.48
N TYR A 368 33.45 -6.80 -43.59
CA TYR A 368 33.82 -5.82 -44.62
C TYR A 368 33.68 -4.36 -44.15
N ILE A 369 32.58 -4.05 -43.45
CA ILE A 369 32.32 -2.71 -42.88
C ILE A 369 33.42 -2.35 -41.86
N ILE A 370 33.70 -3.25 -40.91
CA ILE A 370 34.73 -3.06 -39.89
C ILE A 370 36.10 -2.84 -40.53
N GLN A 371 36.50 -3.69 -41.47
CA GLN A 371 37.79 -3.57 -42.17
C GLN A 371 37.93 -2.21 -42.88
N THR A 372 36.85 -1.75 -43.52
CA THR A 372 36.84 -0.47 -44.24
C THR A 372 36.96 0.70 -43.27
N MET A 373 36.23 0.69 -42.16
CA MET A 373 36.24 1.75 -41.15
C MET A 373 37.57 1.81 -40.38
N GLU A 374 38.17 0.66 -40.03
CA GLU A 374 39.48 0.60 -39.36
C GLU A 374 40.62 1.21 -40.21
N SER A 375 40.51 1.12 -41.54
CA SER A 375 41.49 1.74 -42.44
C SER A 375 41.44 3.28 -42.44
N GLN A 376 40.31 3.87 -42.00
CA GLN A 376 40.09 5.31 -41.93
C GLN A 376 40.34 5.88 -40.52
N GLU A 377 40.08 5.08 -39.48
CA GLU A 377 40.17 5.47 -38.06
C GLU A 377 40.81 4.30 -37.27
N PRO A 378 42.14 4.31 -37.04
CA PRO A 378 42.84 3.13 -36.52
C PRO A 378 42.69 2.91 -35.00
N GLU A 379 42.28 3.92 -34.22
CA GLU A 379 42.15 3.81 -32.75
C GLU A 379 40.76 4.24 -32.23
N ILE A 380 40.16 3.41 -31.38
CA ILE A 380 38.88 3.69 -30.70
C ILE A 380 39.14 4.41 -29.38
N ASN A 381 38.66 5.64 -29.25
CA ASN A 381 38.65 6.34 -27.98
C ASN A 381 37.34 6.07 -27.20
N ASN A 382 37.40 5.21 -26.19
CA ASN A 382 36.23 4.81 -25.40
C ASN A 382 35.46 5.99 -24.76
N LYS A 383 36.16 7.08 -24.41
CA LYS A 383 35.52 8.27 -23.85
C LYS A 383 34.69 9.01 -24.90
N MET A 384 35.19 9.09 -26.13
CA MET A 384 34.44 9.67 -27.26
C MET A 384 33.28 8.77 -27.68
N VAL A 385 33.46 7.45 -27.67
CA VAL A 385 32.36 6.50 -27.95
C VAL A 385 31.22 6.72 -26.97
N LEU A 386 31.50 6.74 -25.66
CA LEU A 386 30.47 6.97 -24.64
C LEU A 386 29.75 8.32 -24.84
N GLN A 387 30.51 9.37 -25.16
CA GLN A 387 29.93 10.69 -25.44
C GLN A 387 28.97 10.66 -26.64
N HIS A 388 29.35 10.01 -27.75
CA HIS A 388 28.50 9.95 -28.95
C HIS A 388 27.24 9.09 -28.73
N TYR A 389 27.26 8.07 -27.86
CA TYR A 389 26.04 7.34 -27.49
C TYR A 389 25.09 8.21 -26.67
N LEU A 390 25.62 9.00 -25.73
CA LEU A 390 24.81 9.95 -24.95
C LEU A 390 24.20 11.03 -25.85
N GLU A 391 24.97 11.53 -26.82
CA GLU A 391 24.48 12.48 -27.82
C GLU A 391 23.38 11.86 -28.70
N LEU A 392 23.57 10.63 -29.19
CA LEU A 392 22.53 9.90 -29.95
C LEU A 392 21.25 9.71 -29.13
N ALA A 393 21.36 9.24 -27.88
CA ALA A 393 20.21 9.00 -27.02
C ALA A 393 19.41 10.29 -26.76
N THR A 394 20.11 11.39 -26.48
CA THR A 394 19.50 12.71 -26.25
C THR A 394 18.82 13.26 -27.51
N GLU A 395 19.37 13.00 -28.69
CA GLU A 395 18.76 13.40 -29.95
C GLU A 395 17.48 12.60 -30.24
N LEU A 396 17.50 11.30 -29.99
CA LEU A 396 16.32 10.44 -30.15
C LEU A 396 15.17 10.86 -29.21
N GLU A 397 15.48 11.30 -27.98
CA GLU A 397 14.47 11.91 -27.10
C GLU A 397 13.86 13.17 -27.73
N ARG A 398 14.68 14.06 -28.29
CA ARG A 398 14.20 15.31 -28.94
C ARG A 398 13.38 15.03 -30.19
N GLU A 399 13.68 13.95 -30.90
CA GLU A 399 12.93 13.46 -32.05
C GLU A 399 11.64 12.72 -31.65
N ASN A 400 11.32 12.67 -30.35
CA ASN A 400 10.18 11.96 -29.78
C ASN A 400 10.21 10.45 -30.02
N ASN A 401 11.40 9.87 -30.19
CA ASN A 401 11.62 8.43 -30.30
C ASN A 401 12.07 7.84 -28.96
N ALA A 402 11.24 8.04 -27.94
CA ALA A 402 11.48 7.66 -26.55
C ALA A 402 11.81 6.16 -26.37
N VAL A 403 11.10 5.27 -27.08
CA VAL A 403 11.33 3.81 -27.01
C VAL A 403 12.74 3.45 -27.44
N PHE A 404 13.21 4.03 -28.54
CA PHE A 404 14.53 3.76 -29.06
C PHE A 404 15.62 4.47 -28.25
N ALA A 405 15.35 5.68 -27.74
CA ALA A 405 16.23 6.37 -26.80
C ALA A 405 16.49 5.52 -25.54
N CYS A 406 15.45 4.96 -24.91
CA CYS A 406 15.60 4.02 -23.79
C CYS A 406 16.48 2.81 -24.13
N PHE A 407 16.36 2.29 -25.36
CA PHE A 407 17.19 1.18 -25.81
C PHE A 407 18.67 1.61 -25.92
N VAL A 408 18.97 2.79 -26.45
CA VAL A 408 20.33 3.35 -26.48
C VAL A 408 20.88 3.58 -25.06
N TYR A 409 20.09 4.16 -24.15
CA TYR A 409 20.49 4.32 -22.74
C TYR A 409 20.78 2.98 -22.07
N SER A 410 19.98 1.96 -22.33
CA SER A 410 20.20 0.60 -21.81
C SER A 410 21.51 0.00 -22.34
N ARG A 411 21.92 0.35 -23.58
CA ARG A 411 23.24 -0.02 -24.11
C ARG A 411 24.37 0.70 -23.38
N ILE A 412 24.21 1.99 -23.07
CA ILE A 412 25.21 2.80 -22.34
C ILE A 412 25.51 2.21 -20.95
N VAL A 413 24.48 1.75 -20.23
CA VAL A 413 24.63 1.12 -18.91
C VAL A 413 25.50 -0.14 -18.94
N GLN A 414 25.59 -0.80 -20.10
CA GLN A 414 26.40 -2.01 -20.30
C GLN A 414 27.85 -1.71 -20.68
N PHE A 415 28.26 -0.44 -20.79
CA PHE A 415 29.64 -0.10 -21.12
C PHE A 415 30.61 -0.52 -20.02
N PRO A 416 31.77 -1.10 -20.37
CA PRO A 416 32.78 -1.49 -19.39
C PRO A 416 33.35 -0.25 -18.70
N ASN A 417 33.44 -0.27 -17.37
CA ASN A 417 33.99 0.81 -16.53
C ASN A 417 33.22 2.14 -16.59
N ILE A 418 31.90 2.11 -16.82
CA ILE A 418 31.05 3.30 -16.65
C ILE A 418 31.05 3.78 -15.19
N ASP A 419 31.08 5.09 -14.99
CA ASP A 419 30.99 5.71 -13.67
C ASP A 419 29.65 5.37 -13.00
N GLN A 420 29.68 5.03 -11.71
CA GLN A 420 28.50 4.56 -10.98
C GLN A 420 27.42 5.65 -10.83
N ALA A 421 27.81 6.93 -10.71
CA ALA A 421 26.85 8.02 -10.64
C ALA A 421 26.19 8.26 -12.01
N LEU A 422 26.97 8.18 -13.09
CA LEU A 422 26.42 8.27 -14.46
C LEU A 422 25.47 7.10 -14.76
N LYS A 423 25.80 5.89 -14.30
CA LYS A 423 24.92 4.73 -14.45
C LYS A 423 23.57 4.95 -13.76
N GLN A 424 23.58 5.44 -12.51
CA GLN A 424 22.35 5.74 -11.76
C GLN A 424 21.52 6.86 -12.42
N GLU A 425 22.18 7.89 -12.95
CA GLU A 425 21.51 8.98 -13.69
C GLU A 425 20.78 8.44 -14.93
N ILE A 426 21.44 7.56 -15.69
CA ILE A 426 20.84 6.94 -16.89
C ILE A 426 19.71 5.97 -16.52
N GLU A 427 19.85 5.19 -15.45
CA GLU A 427 18.79 4.29 -14.97
C GLU A 427 17.54 5.09 -14.56
N SER A 428 17.71 6.25 -13.92
CA SER A 428 16.61 7.18 -13.60
C SER A 428 15.93 7.75 -14.85
N ILE A 429 16.70 8.11 -15.89
CA ILE A 429 16.15 8.59 -17.17
C ILE A 429 15.31 7.49 -17.85
N ILE A 430 15.79 6.23 -17.82
CA ILE A 430 15.06 5.10 -18.38
C ILE A 430 13.72 4.89 -17.64
N GLU A 431 13.68 5.06 -16.32
CA GLU A 431 12.45 4.97 -15.53
C GLU A 431 11.47 6.09 -15.85
N GLU A 432 11.93 7.34 -15.90
CA GLU A 432 11.10 8.51 -16.25
C GLU A 432 10.44 8.35 -17.63
N ILE A 433 11.20 7.97 -18.65
CA ILE A 433 10.67 7.76 -20.00
C ILE A 433 9.64 6.61 -20.02
N LYS A 434 9.85 5.54 -19.23
CA LYS A 434 8.89 4.42 -19.14
C LYS A 434 7.59 4.81 -18.46
N GLU A 435 7.65 5.65 -17.42
CA GLU A 435 6.47 6.16 -16.72
C GLU A 435 5.61 7.08 -17.61
N GLU A 436 6.24 7.96 -18.40
CA GLU A 436 5.54 8.82 -19.36
C GLU A 436 4.80 8.00 -20.43
N GLN A 437 5.38 6.90 -20.90
CA GLN A 437 4.74 6.00 -21.86
C GLN A 437 3.62 5.14 -21.26
N GLY A 438 3.74 4.76 -19.98
CA GLY A 438 2.65 4.12 -19.24
C GLY A 438 1.40 5.00 -19.16
N THR A 439 1.59 6.31 -19.10
CA THR A 439 0.52 7.31 -18.99
C THR A 439 -0.12 7.66 -20.35
N GLN A 440 0.64 7.59 -21.45
CA GLN A 440 0.15 7.89 -22.81
C GLN A 440 -0.81 6.84 -23.39
N SER A 441 -0.85 5.62 -22.87
CA SER A 441 -1.82 4.60 -23.29
C SER A 441 -3.26 4.83 -22.80
N GLN A 442 -3.50 5.87 -21.98
CA GLN A 442 -4.83 6.22 -21.45
C GLN A 442 -5.35 7.61 -21.85
N GLN A 443 -4.61 8.42 -22.61
CA GLN A 443 -5.05 9.77 -22.98
C GLN A 443 -4.65 10.18 -24.40
N GLU A 444 -5.39 9.68 -25.40
CA GLU A 444 -5.45 10.31 -26.73
C GLU A 444 -6.85 10.87 -27.01
N VAL A 445 -7.26 11.93 -26.29
CA VAL A 445 -8.13 12.97 -26.84
C VAL A 445 -7.80 14.31 -26.18
N ALA A 446 -7.48 15.30 -27.01
CA ALA A 446 -7.28 16.73 -26.73
C ALA A 446 -5.82 17.19 -26.51
N ALA A 447 -5.16 17.49 -27.62
CA ALA A 447 -4.04 18.41 -27.70
C ALA A 447 -4.41 19.79 -27.10
N THR A 448 -3.50 20.45 -26.37
CA THR A 448 -2.61 21.52 -26.87
C THR A 448 -1.78 22.10 -25.71
N ILE A 449 -0.52 22.48 -26.00
CA ILE A 449 0.35 23.44 -25.27
C ILE A 449 1.09 22.92 -24.01
N THR A 450 2.38 22.62 -24.14
CA THR A 450 3.58 23.43 -23.77
C THR A 450 4.67 22.50 -23.26
N VAL A 451 5.81 22.47 -23.97
CA VAL A 451 7.02 21.75 -23.56
C VAL A 451 7.69 22.50 -22.41
N PRO A 452 7.90 21.89 -21.22
CA PRO A 452 8.79 22.44 -20.22
C PRO A 452 10.24 22.11 -20.62
N THR A 453 10.90 23.11 -21.17
CA THR A 453 12.35 23.26 -21.06
C THR A 453 12.78 23.18 -19.59
N SER A 454 13.58 22.18 -19.19
CA SER A 454 14.85 22.38 -18.47
C SER A 454 15.42 21.11 -17.79
N ILE A 455 16.41 20.45 -18.42
CA ILE A 455 17.55 19.81 -17.69
C ILE A 455 18.91 20.12 -18.37
N LEU A 456 18.94 20.51 -19.66
CA LEU A 456 20.21 20.81 -20.37
C LEU A 456 20.62 22.30 -20.44
N GLN A 457 19.91 23.23 -19.80
CA GLN A 457 20.35 24.64 -19.74
C GLN A 457 21.28 24.95 -18.57
N SER A 458 21.39 24.09 -17.56
CA SER A 458 22.34 24.27 -16.44
C SER A 458 23.78 23.84 -16.77
N ARG A 459 24.03 23.13 -17.88
CA ARG A 459 25.39 22.78 -18.35
C ARG A 459 25.95 23.73 -19.43
N LYS A 460 25.23 24.78 -19.84
CA LYS A 460 25.71 25.80 -20.80
C LYS A 460 26.34 27.05 -20.17
N GLN A 461 26.44 27.16 -18.84
CA GLN A 461 27.02 28.33 -18.16
C GLN A 461 28.38 28.12 -17.47
N THR A 462 29.03 26.97 -17.62
CA THR A 462 30.39 26.76 -17.11
C THR A 462 31.34 26.29 -18.22
N LYS A 463 31.50 27.11 -19.25
CA LYS A 463 32.76 27.12 -20.03
C LYS A 463 33.79 27.94 -19.26
N LYS A 464 34.50 27.29 -18.34
CA LYS A 464 35.88 27.64 -18.01
C LYS A 464 36.72 26.38 -18.21
N GLN A 465 37.34 26.31 -19.38
CA GLN A 465 38.58 25.57 -19.59
C GLN A 465 39.56 26.00 -18.50
N VAL A 466 40.03 25.07 -17.69
CA VAL A 466 41.23 25.23 -16.88
C VAL A 466 42.32 24.47 -17.63
N GLU A 467 43.18 25.23 -18.29
CA GLU A 467 44.47 24.79 -18.80
C GLU A 467 45.48 25.83 -18.31
N TYR A 468 46.50 25.39 -17.57
CA TYR A 468 47.70 26.16 -17.19
C TYR A 468 48.51 26.44 -18.48
N ASP A 469 49.26 27.52 -18.75
CA ASP A 469 50.02 28.48 -17.94
C ASP A 469 50.52 29.67 -18.84
N ILE A 470 50.94 30.76 -18.20
CA ILE A 470 51.86 31.89 -18.61
C ILE A 470 51.38 33.03 -19.55
N ASP A 471 51.50 34.25 -18.99
CA ASP A 471 51.32 35.61 -19.53
C ASP A 471 52.36 36.04 -20.59
N ASP A 472 51.97 36.95 -21.50
CA ASP A 472 52.74 38.17 -21.78
C ASP A 472 51.93 39.21 -22.59
N GLU A 473 52.15 40.48 -22.24
CA GLU A 473 51.83 41.70 -22.99
C GLU A 473 50.40 42.25 -23.04
N ILE A 474 50.11 43.03 -22.00
CA ILE A 474 49.54 44.37 -22.14
C ILE A 474 50.41 45.18 -23.12
N LEU A 475 49.96 45.40 -24.35
CA LEU A 475 50.44 46.50 -25.21
C LEU A 475 49.32 46.99 -26.15
N ASN A 476 48.79 48.17 -25.82
CA ASN A 476 48.34 49.22 -26.75
C ASN A 476 47.20 48.96 -27.75
N ALA A 477 46.09 49.72 -27.59
CA ALA A 477 45.78 50.85 -28.48
C ALA A 477 44.51 51.62 -28.04
N LYS A 478 44.62 52.96 -28.05
CA LYS A 478 43.55 53.94 -27.80
C LYS A 478 43.00 54.50 -29.12
N ALA A 479 41.69 54.81 -29.08
CA ALA A 479 40.96 56.00 -29.57
C ALA A 479 41.00 56.45 -31.05
N SER A 480 39.81 56.80 -31.57
CA SER A 480 39.59 57.90 -32.51
C SER A 480 38.13 58.38 -32.48
N ASN A 481 37.92 59.67 -32.73
CA ASN A 481 36.83 60.53 -32.30
C ASN A 481 36.22 61.27 -33.52
N GLN A 482 35.01 61.82 -33.32
CA GLN A 482 34.47 63.09 -33.88
C GLN A 482 33.51 63.13 -35.11
N PRO A 483 32.65 64.18 -35.20
CA PRO A 483 31.21 64.11 -35.56
C PRO A 483 30.80 65.07 -36.70
N LEU A 484 29.49 65.22 -36.98
CA LEU A 484 28.94 66.34 -37.79
C LEU A 484 27.46 66.67 -37.44
N THR A 485 27.15 67.97 -37.53
CA THR A 485 25.93 68.72 -37.15
C THR A 485 25.09 69.16 -38.38
N VAL A 486 23.98 69.92 -38.13
CA VAL A 486 23.21 70.88 -39.01
C VAL A 486 21.77 70.38 -39.32
N ALA A 487 20.65 71.13 -39.35
CA ALA A 487 20.20 72.48 -38.97
C ALA A 487 18.64 72.56 -38.93
N HIS A 488 18.11 73.69 -38.45
CA HIS A 488 16.70 74.10 -38.36
C HIS A 488 16.06 74.56 -39.69
N GLU A 489 14.74 74.36 -39.83
CA GLU A 489 13.85 75.21 -40.65
C GLU A 489 12.46 75.38 -39.99
N GLN A 490 11.90 76.58 -40.11
CA GLN A 490 10.65 77.07 -39.50
C GLN A 490 9.44 76.86 -40.42
N SER A 491 8.25 76.58 -39.86
CA SER A 491 6.96 76.65 -40.58
C SER A 491 5.85 77.30 -39.75
N GLU A 492 4.99 78.08 -40.41
CA GLU A 492 3.93 78.91 -39.81
C GLU A 492 2.77 78.08 -39.18
N PRO A 493 2.05 78.61 -38.17
CA PRO A 493 1.11 77.81 -37.40
C PRO A 493 -0.32 77.83 -37.96
N SER A 494 -0.93 76.65 -38.11
CA SER A 494 -2.28 76.45 -38.66
C SER A 494 -3.43 77.01 -37.79
N ALA A 495 -4.64 77.13 -38.35
CA ALA A 495 -5.84 77.68 -37.70
C ALA A 495 -6.22 77.04 -36.34
N PHE A 496 -5.80 75.80 -36.08
CA PHE A 496 -5.96 75.14 -34.77
C PHE A 496 -5.14 75.82 -33.67
N SER A 497 -3.95 76.33 -34.01
CA SER A 497 -3.05 77.02 -33.06
C SER A 497 -3.63 78.33 -32.53
N ALA A 498 -4.39 79.05 -33.37
CA ALA A 498 -5.04 80.31 -33.02
C ALA A 498 -6.29 80.08 -32.15
N TRP A 499 -7.10 79.06 -32.48
CA TRP A 499 -8.25 78.63 -31.68
C TRP A 499 -7.83 78.09 -30.30
N TRP A 500 -6.77 77.27 -30.26
CA TRP A 500 -6.17 76.77 -29.02
C TRP A 500 -5.65 77.91 -28.16
N LYS A 501 -4.87 78.86 -28.69
CA LYS A 501 -4.39 80.03 -27.92
C LYS A 501 -5.52 80.86 -27.30
N LYS A 502 -6.65 81.03 -28.01
CA LYS A 502 -7.81 81.81 -27.52
C LYS A 502 -8.61 81.10 -26.43
N ASN A 503 -8.74 79.77 -26.50
CA ASN A 503 -9.57 78.98 -25.57
C ASN A 503 -8.77 78.21 -24.51
N LYS A 504 -7.42 78.19 -24.58
CA LYS A 504 -6.51 77.45 -23.71
C LYS A 504 -6.80 77.67 -22.23
N LYS A 505 -7.00 78.92 -21.78
CA LYS A 505 -7.29 79.21 -20.37
C LYS A 505 -8.65 78.66 -19.90
N ARG A 506 -9.70 78.72 -20.72
CA ARG A 506 -11.04 78.20 -20.36
C ARG A 506 -11.09 76.66 -20.39
N ILE A 507 -10.43 76.03 -21.36
CA ILE A 507 -10.35 74.55 -21.46
C ILE A 507 -9.48 73.97 -20.33
N LEU A 508 -8.36 74.62 -19.97
CA LEU A 508 -7.55 74.21 -18.81
C LEU A 508 -8.31 74.35 -17.49
N ILE A 509 -9.14 75.39 -17.30
CA ILE A 509 -9.92 75.58 -16.07
C ILE A 509 -11.10 74.60 -16.00
N ILE A 510 -11.84 74.38 -17.10
CA ILE A 510 -12.94 73.42 -17.12
C ILE A 510 -12.39 71.99 -17.01
N GLY A 511 -11.31 71.67 -17.72
CA GLY A 511 -10.60 70.39 -17.63
C GLY A 511 -10.01 70.14 -16.24
N SER A 512 -9.42 71.15 -15.58
CA SER A 512 -8.91 71.00 -14.21
C SER A 512 -10.04 70.84 -13.19
N THR A 513 -11.17 71.54 -13.36
CA THR A 513 -12.33 71.39 -12.46
C THR A 513 -12.99 70.03 -12.64
N VAL A 514 -13.11 69.52 -13.87
CA VAL A 514 -13.62 68.16 -14.15
C VAL A 514 -12.67 67.09 -13.62
N VAL A 515 -11.34 67.26 -13.78
CA VAL A 515 -10.35 66.32 -13.21
C VAL A 515 -10.33 66.36 -11.68
N VAL A 516 -10.54 67.51 -11.04
CA VAL A 516 -10.60 67.63 -9.58
C VAL A 516 -11.93 67.10 -9.03
N VAL A 517 -13.07 67.34 -9.69
CA VAL A 517 -14.38 66.85 -9.24
C VAL A 517 -14.54 65.35 -9.52
N ILE A 518 -14.18 64.87 -10.73
CA ILE A 518 -14.19 63.44 -11.04
C ILE A 518 -13.09 62.75 -10.23
N GLY A 519 -11.85 63.23 -10.26
CA GLY A 519 -10.76 62.65 -9.47
C GLY A 519 -11.06 62.65 -7.97
N GLY A 520 -11.62 63.73 -7.42
CA GLY A 520 -12.06 63.81 -6.03
C GLY A 520 -13.22 62.88 -5.69
N SER A 521 -14.21 62.75 -6.57
CA SER A 521 -15.35 61.83 -6.39
C SER A 521 -14.90 60.37 -6.49
N THR A 522 -14.00 60.04 -7.42
CA THR A 522 -13.43 58.70 -7.58
C THR A 522 -12.52 58.35 -6.41
N LEU A 523 -11.70 59.29 -5.92
CA LEU A 523 -10.89 59.10 -4.71
C LEU A 523 -11.76 58.93 -3.46
N PHE A 524 -12.85 59.70 -3.32
CA PHE A 524 -13.81 59.56 -2.23
C PHE A 524 -14.57 58.22 -2.30
N TYR A 525 -14.96 57.78 -3.50
CA TYR A 525 -15.55 56.45 -3.71
C TYR A 525 -14.56 55.33 -3.34
N PHE A 526 -13.31 55.38 -3.80
CA PHE A 526 -12.30 54.38 -3.42
C PHE A 526 -11.99 54.40 -1.93
N TYR A 527 -11.96 55.58 -1.30
CA TYR A 527 -11.78 55.72 0.14
C TYR A 527 -12.93 55.09 0.93
N THR A 528 -14.18 55.41 0.59
CA THR A 528 -15.37 54.88 1.28
C THR A 528 -15.54 53.37 1.06
N THR A 529 -15.28 52.88 -0.15
CA THR A 529 -15.28 51.44 -0.47
C THR A 529 -14.18 50.70 0.28
N ASN A 530 -12.96 51.25 0.36
CA ASN A 530 -11.87 50.63 1.11
C ASN A 530 -12.14 50.66 2.63
N ALA A 531 -12.74 51.73 3.17
CA ALA A 531 -13.14 51.80 4.57
C ALA A 531 -14.23 50.77 4.93
N LYS A 532 -15.23 50.59 4.06
CA LYS A 532 -16.25 49.55 4.22
C LYS A 532 -15.66 48.14 4.16
N TYR A 533 -14.79 47.87 3.20
CA TYR A 533 -14.08 46.59 3.09
C TYR A 533 -13.29 46.28 4.37
N GLN A 534 -12.47 47.23 4.85
CA GLN A 534 -11.68 47.03 6.07
C GLN A 534 -12.56 46.77 7.29
N LYS A 535 -13.68 47.49 7.42
CA LYS A 535 -14.65 47.25 8.50
C LYS A 535 -15.21 45.83 8.46
N PHE A 536 -15.61 45.33 7.29
CA PHE A 536 -16.14 43.97 7.16
C PHE A 536 -15.07 42.90 7.39
N MET A 537 -13.85 43.11 6.91
CA MET A 537 -12.72 42.21 7.18
C MET A 537 -12.35 42.15 8.67
N GLU A 538 -12.42 43.28 9.38
CA GLU A 538 -12.19 43.32 10.82
C GLU A 538 -13.30 42.60 11.60
N GLN A 539 -14.56 42.79 11.20
CA GLN A 539 -15.69 42.03 11.75
C GLN A 539 -15.54 40.53 11.51
N ALA A 540 -15.08 40.14 10.31
CA ALA A 540 -14.82 38.75 9.97
C ALA A 540 -13.72 38.13 10.83
N ARG A 541 -12.57 38.82 10.98
CA ARG A 541 -11.46 38.35 11.82
C ARG A 541 -11.88 38.22 13.28
N GLN A 542 -12.57 39.24 13.81
CA GLN A 542 -13.08 39.19 15.18
C GLN A 542 -14.08 38.04 15.38
N ALA A 543 -14.99 37.82 14.43
CA ALA A 543 -15.92 36.70 14.49
C ALA A 543 -15.21 35.33 14.36
N TYR A 544 -14.16 35.25 13.55
CA TYR A 544 -13.32 34.06 13.40
C TYR A 544 -12.57 33.74 14.70
N ASP A 545 -11.94 34.74 15.31
CA ASP A 545 -11.23 34.62 16.60
C ASP A 545 -12.19 34.21 17.73
N ASP A 546 -13.43 34.71 17.69
CA ASP A 546 -14.53 34.31 18.58
C ASP A 546 -15.10 32.91 18.27
N LYS A 547 -14.58 32.21 17.25
CA LYS A 547 -15.08 30.92 16.73
C LYS A 547 -16.55 30.95 16.27
N LYS A 548 -17.06 32.13 15.91
CA LYS A 548 -18.40 32.34 15.35
C LYS A 548 -18.33 32.30 13.82
N TYR A 549 -17.99 31.14 13.30
CA TYR A 549 -17.64 30.96 11.89
C TYR A 549 -18.75 31.37 10.90
N THR A 550 -20.02 31.16 11.23
CA THR A 550 -21.14 31.62 10.39
C THR A 550 -21.21 33.14 10.25
N LYS A 551 -20.94 33.88 11.34
CA LYS A 551 -20.88 35.35 11.31
C LYS A 551 -19.62 35.83 10.59
N ALA A 552 -18.52 35.08 10.72
CA ALA A 552 -17.29 35.37 10.00
C ALA A 552 -17.50 35.21 8.48
N GLU A 553 -18.12 34.11 8.06
CA GLU A 553 -18.48 33.83 6.66
C GLU A 553 -19.36 34.94 6.09
N GLU A 554 -20.40 35.37 6.81
CA GLU A 554 -21.29 36.45 6.37
C GLU A 554 -20.52 37.79 6.21
N ALA A 555 -19.69 38.14 7.18
CA ALA A 555 -18.87 39.35 7.15
C ALA A 555 -17.85 39.35 6.01
N VAL A 556 -17.20 38.21 5.73
CA VAL A 556 -16.31 38.07 4.56
C VAL A 556 -17.10 38.14 3.26
N GLY A 557 -18.31 37.56 3.19
CA GLY A 557 -19.20 37.70 2.04
C GLY A 557 -19.53 39.15 1.71
N TYR A 558 -19.82 39.98 2.73
CA TYR A 558 -19.98 41.42 2.55
C TYR A 558 -18.69 42.12 2.10
N ALA A 559 -17.52 41.70 2.61
CA ALA A 559 -16.23 42.25 2.19
C ALA A 559 -15.96 41.96 0.70
N ILE A 560 -16.17 40.71 0.25
CA ILE A 560 -16.03 40.29 -1.14
C ILE A 560 -16.98 41.08 -2.05
N ALA A 561 -18.24 41.26 -1.65
CA ALA A 561 -19.23 42.02 -2.41
C ALA A 561 -18.87 43.51 -2.56
N VAL A 562 -18.15 44.09 -1.59
CA VAL A 562 -17.63 45.46 -1.67
C VAL A 562 -16.37 45.53 -2.52
N LYS A 563 -15.47 44.55 -2.39
CA LYS A 563 -14.19 44.47 -3.11
C LYS A 563 -13.64 43.04 -3.10
N GLY A 564 -13.73 42.34 -4.24
CA GLY A 564 -13.07 41.04 -4.44
C GLY A 564 -11.55 41.19 -4.40
N LYS A 565 -10.92 40.68 -3.34
CA LYS A 565 -9.47 40.67 -3.14
C LYS A 565 -9.06 39.30 -2.65
N ASP A 566 -7.86 38.88 -3.03
CA ASP A 566 -7.21 37.64 -2.61
C ASP A 566 -7.32 37.44 -1.10
N GLU A 567 -7.06 38.49 -0.30
CA GLU A 567 -7.15 38.46 1.17
C GLU A 567 -8.55 38.04 1.68
N ALA A 568 -9.63 38.54 1.08
CA ALA A 568 -10.98 38.19 1.50
C ALA A 568 -11.35 36.77 1.03
N TYR A 569 -10.92 36.37 -0.16
CA TYR A 569 -11.12 35.02 -0.66
C TYR A 569 -10.37 33.98 0.20
N LEU A 570 -9.11 34.24 0.54
CA LEU A 570 -8.29 33.38 1.40
C LEU A 570 -8.86 33.32 2.81
N GLN A 571 -9.34 34.43 3.37
CA GLN A 571 -10.01 34.43 4.67
C GLN A 571 -11.27 33.53 4.68
N LEU A 572 -12.07 33.54 3.61
CA LEU A 572 -13.22 32.64 3.49
C LEU A 572 -12.79 31.18 3.41
N ALA A 573 -11.74 30.88 2.63
CA ALA A 573 -11.17 29.54 2.56
C ALA A 573 -10.63 29.07 3.93
N THR A 574 -9.97 29.94 4.68
CA THR A 574 -9.53 29.68 6.07
C THR A 574 -10.71 29.34 6.98
N ILE A 575 -11.84 30.06 6.86
CA ILE A 575 -13.06 29.75 7.61
C ILE A 575 -13.58 28.35 7.24
N TYR A 576 -13.64 28.00 5.95
CA TYR A 576 -14.09 26.67 5.52
C TYR A 576 -13.18 25.55 6.02
N VAL A 577 -11.86 25.73 5.99
CA VAL A 577 -10.93 24.74 6.57
C VAL A 577 -11.11 24.63 8.08
N ALA A 578 -11.26 25.75 8.79
CA ALA A 578 -11.46 25.78 10.24
C ALA A 578 -12.79 25.13 10.69
N GLU A 579 -13.86 25.29 9.90
CA GLU A 579 -15.13 24.61 10.13
C GLU A 579 -15.13 23.12 9.72
N GLY A 580 -14.05 22.63 9.10
CA GLY A 580 -13.98 21.27 8.57
C GLY A 580 -14.76 21.06 7.27
N LYS A 581 -15.23 22.14 6.62
CA LYS A 581 -15.85 22.14 5.27
C LYS A 581 -14.79 21.96 4.18
N ASN A 582 -13.93 20.95 4.32
CA ASN A 582 -12.71 20.78 3.52
C ASN A 582 -12.97 20.62 2.02
N LYS A 583 -14.00 19.85 1.62
CA LYS A 583 -14.37 19.69 0.20
C LYS A 583 -14.79 21.02 -0.43
N ILE A 584 -15.59 21.81 0.30
CA ILE A 584 -16.01 23.15 -0.14
C ILE A 584 -14.79 24.06 -0.28
N ALA A 585 -13.86 24.01 0.68
CA ALA A 585 -12.61 24.79 0.61
C ALA A 585 -11.78 24.42 -0.63
N ILE A 586 -11.60 23.13 -0.92
CA ILE A 586 -10.85 22.64 -2.10
C ILE A 586 -11.48 23.14 -3.40
N ASP A 587 -12.79 22.94 -3.56
CA ASP A 587 -13.52 23.35 -4.77
C ASP A 587 -13.47 24.87 -4.96
N TYR A 588 -13.63 25.61 -3.85
CA TYR A 588 -13.61 27.06 -3.84
C TYR A 588 -12.24 27.63 -4.23
N ILE A 589 -11.14 27.16 -3.61
CA ILE A 589 -9.79 27.62 -3.93
C ILE A 589 -9.42 27.24 -5.37
N THR A 590 -9.73 26.02 -5.80
CA THR A 590 -9.41 25.53 -7.15
C THR A 590 -10.15 26.33 -8.21
N LYS A 591 -11.41 26.70 -7.94
CA LYS A 591 -12.19 27.59 -8.81
C LYS A 591 -11.56 28.98 -8.88
N LEU A 592 -11.17 29.58 -7.76
CA LEU A 592 -10.55 30.91 -7.75
C LEU A 592 -9.22 30.95 -8.52
N ILE A 593 -8.40 29.90 -8.42
CA ILE A 593 -7.17 29.77 -9.21
C ILE A 593 -7.50 29.63 -10.71
N LYS A 594 -8.49 28.79 -11.05
CA LYS A 594 -8.94 28.60 -12.44
C LYS A 594 -9.48 29.89 -13.07
N ASP A 595 -10.28 30.63 -12.31
CA ASP A 595 -10.89 31.89 -12.73
C ASP A 595 -9.88 33.07 -12.70
N ARG A 596 -8.63 32.82 -12.27
CA ARG A 596 -7.54 33.80 -12.13
C ARG A 596 -7.84 34.93 -11.13
N GLU A 597 -8.71 34.65 -10.16
CA GLU A 597 -9.02 35.53 -9.01
C GLU A 597 -7.95 35.40 -7.92
N ILE A 598 -7.22 34.28 -7.87
CA ILE A 598 -6.03 34.07 -7.05
C ILE A 598 -4.93 33.49 -7.96
N ASP A 599 -3.70 33.95 -7.78
CA ASP A 599 -2.54 33.39 -8.48
C ASP A 599 -2.30 31.92 -8.09
N LYS A 600 -2.03 31.06 -9.07
CA LYS A 600 -1.65 29.65 -8.83
C LYS A 600 -0.40 29.54 -7.97
N GLU A 601 0.50 30.53 -8.02
CA GLU A 601 1.73 30.58 -7.23
C GLU A 601 1.51 31.15 -5.81
N ASN A 602 0.27 31.43 -5.40
CA ASN A 602 -0.03 31.94 -4.07
C ASN A 602 0.20 30.87 -2.99
N ASN A 603 1.20 31.07 -2.14
CA ASN A 603 1.62 30.10 -1.11
C ASN A 603 0.56 29.91 0.00
N GLU A 604 -0.21 30.95 0.34
CA GLU A 604 -1.29 30.83 1.33
C GLU A 604 -2.46 30.01 0.76
N ALA A 605 -2.79 30.19 -0.52
CA ALA A 605 -3.76 29.36 -1.22
C ALA A 605 -3.31 27.89 -1.28
N ALA A 606 -2.04 27.65 -1.63
CA ALA A 606 -1.44 26.32 -1.66
C ALA A 606 -1.49 25.65 -0.28
N TYR A 607 -1.15 26.38 0.80
CA TYR A 607 -1.27 25.86 2.16
C TYR A 607 -2.71 25.49 2.55
N LEU A 608 -3.68 26.37 2.26
CA LEU A 608 -5.08 26.09 2.58
C LEU A 608 -5.62 24.88 1.80
N LEU A 609 -5.23 24.76 0.53
CA LEU A 609 -5.55 23.61 -0.30
C LEU A 609 -4.90 22.32 0.23
N ALA A 610 -3.63 22.40 0.65
CA ALA A 610 -2.91 21.30 1.26
C ALA A 610 -3.56 20.86 2.58
N SER A 611 -3.88 21.80 3.47
CA SER A 611 -4.52 21.53 4.76
C SER A 611 -5.90 20.90 4.58
N ALA A 612 -6.68 21.37 3.61
CA ALA A 612 -7.98 20.80 3.29
C ALA A 612 -7.86 19.36 2.76
N ASN A 613 -6.91 19.10 1.85
CA ASN A 613 -6.63 17.75 1.31
C ASN A 613 -6.11 16.80 2.40
N PHE A 614 -5.21 17.27 3.27
CA PHE A 614 -4.69 16.54 4.42
C PHE A 614 -5.81 16.05 5.34
N ARG A 615 -6.77 16.93 5.66
CA ARG A 615 -7.92 16.61 6.54
C ARG A 615 -8.90 15.59 5.95
N ILE A 616 -8.91 15.39 4.64
CA ILE A 616 -9.73 14.38 3.96
C ILE A 616 -8.94 13.12 3.57
N GLY A 617 -7.68 13.00 4.02
CA GLY A 617 -6.82 11.83 3.78
C GLY A 617 -6.19 11.78 2.39
N LYS A 618 -6.28 12.86 1.59
CA LYS A 618 -5.64 12.98 0.29
C LYS A 618 -4.18 13.43 0.43
N TYR A 619 -3.35 12.53 0.94
CA TYR A 619 -1.99 12.86 1.34
C TYR A 619 -1.07 13.20 0.16
N GLN A 620 -1.24 12.54 -0.99
CA GLN A 620 -0.45 12.81 -2.20
C GLN A 620 -0.65 14.27 -2.67
N GLU A 621 -1.90 14.69 -2.79
CA GLU A 621 -2.24 16.07 -3.19
C GLU A 621 -1.87 17.08 -2.10
N ALA A 622 -1.95 16.69 -0.83
CA ALA A 622 -1.51 17.54 0.28
C ALA A 622 0.01 17.81 0.22
N VAL A 623 0.83 16.77 0.01
CA VAL A 623 2.30 16.88 -0.10
C VAL A 623 2.70 17.88 -1.18
N GLN A 624 2.17 17.73 -2.40
CA GLN A 624 2.50 18.63 -3.52
C GLN A 624 2.23 20.10 -3.19
N ASN A 625 1.07 20.37 -2.58
CA ASN A 625 0.67 21.74 -2.22
C ASN A 625 1.44 22.28 -1.00
N PHE A 626 1.80 21.44 -0.03
CA PHE A 626 2.66 21.83 1.09
C PHE A 626 4.08 22.17 0.63
N GLU A 627 4.67 21.35 -0.26
CA GLU A 627 5.99 21.62 -0.84
C GLU A 627 6.00 22.94 -1.61
N GLN A 628 4.95 23.21 -2.39
CA GLN A 628 4.77 24.50 -3.04
C GLN A 628 4.69 25.64 -2.03
N ALA A 629 3.83 25.52 -1.00
CA ALA A 629 3.66 26.55 0.02
C ALA A 629 4.95 26.84 0.80
N LEU A 630 5.84 25.86 0.92
CA LEU A 630 7.11 25.93 1.65
C LEU A 630 8.33 26.21 0.76
N ALA A 631 8.14 26.47 -0.54
CA ALA A 631 9.23 26.73 -1.48
C ALA A 631 10.07 27.97 -1.09
N ASN A 632 11.33 28.00 -1.58
CA ASN A 632 12.27 29.09 -1.28
C ASN A 632 11.72 30.46 -1.71
N ASN A 633 11.81 31.46 -0.82
CA ASN A 633 11.25 32.82 -0.96
C ASN A 633 9.72 32.95 -0.84
N ALA A 634 9.01 31.93 -0.33
CA ALA A 634 7.58 32.00 -0.06
C ALA A 634 7.23 33.14 0.91
N LYS A 635 6.46 34.13 0.42
CA LYS A 635 5.87 35.20 1.25
C LYS A 635 4.47 34.79 1.70
N GLY A 636 4.06 35.22 2.90
CA GLY A 636 2.71 35.01 3.43
C GLY A 636 2.50 33.71 4.21
N ILE A 637 3.39 32.71 4.06
CA ILE A 637 3.27 31.42 4.77
C ILE A 637 3.74 31.45 6.23
N GLU A 638 4.45 32.50 6.65
CA GLU A 638 5.09 32.57 7.97
C GLU A 638 4.17 32.24 9.17
N PRO A 639 2.88 32.66 9.20
CA PRO A 639 1.97 32.27 10.29
C PRO A 639 1.68 30.77 10.34
N TYR A 640 1.75 30.08 9.19
CA TYR A 640 1.34 28.68 9.01
C TYR A 640 2.52 27.73 8.83
N LYS A 641 3.74 28.26 8.67
CA LYS A 641 4.93 27.49 8.31
C LYS A 641 5.16 26.28 9.21
N LYS A 642 4.96 26.45 10.52
CA LYS A 642 5.11 25.35 11.49
C LYS A 642 4.07 24.25 11.28
N ASP A 643 2.80 24.62 11.12
CA ASP A 643 1.71 23.68 10.87
C ASP A 643 1.88 22.99 9.52
N ALA A 644 2.30 23.72 8.48
CA ALA A 644 2.56 23.19 7.15
C ALA A 644 3.68 22.14 7.18
N MET A 645 4.80 22.41 7.85
CA MET A 645 5.89 21.44 7.99
C MET A 645 5.47 20.21 8.81
N ARG A 646 4.70 20.42 9.89
CA ARG A 646 4.15 19.32 10.69
C ARG A 646 3.27 18.41 9.82
N ASP A 647 2.29 18.99 9.13
CA ASP A 647 1.31 18.24 8.35
C ASP A 647 1.95 17.60 7.10
N LEU A 648 2.97 18.22 6.52
CA LEU A 648 3.80 17.62 5.47
C LEU A 648 4.55 16.37 5.97
N ALA A 649 5.21 16.46 7.13
CA ALA A 649 5.89 15.32 7.73
C ALA A 649 4.90 14.18 8.01
N VAL A 650 3.72 14.49 8.58
CA VAL A 650 2.67 13.49 8.83
C VAL A 650 2.14 12.90 7.51
N SER A 651 1.99 13.68 6.45
CA SER A 651 1.56 13.20 5.14
C SER A 651 2.54 12.18 4.57
N HIS A 652 3.84 12.47 4.59
CA HIS A 652 4.88 11.51 4.20
C HIS A 652 4.84 10.23 5.05
N MET A 653 4.64 10.33 6.38
CA MET A 653 4.48 9.15 7.23
C MET A 653 3.26 8.29 6.84
N LYS A 654 2.12 8.92 6.51
CA LYS A 654 0.91 8.22 6.07
C LYS A 654 1.09 7.52 4.72
N MET A 655 1.94 8.08 3.87
CA MET A 655 2.37 7.49 2.60
C MET A 655 3.52 6.48 2.73
N LYS A 656 3.99 6.22 3.96
CA LYS A 656 5.15 5.34 4.27
C LYS A 656 6.49 5.83 3.72
N GLU A 657 6.59 7.12 3.39
CA GLU A 657 7.83 7.76 2.92
C GLU A 657 8.64 8.28 4.12
N PHE A 658 9.15 7.37 4.95
CA PHE A 658 9.73 7.71 6.25
C PHE A 658 10.98 8.61 6.17
N GLU A 659 11.82 8.42 5.16
CA GLU A 659 13.03 9.23 4.95
C GLU A 659 12.70 10.69 4.63
N LYS A 660 11.69 10.92 3.78
CA LYS A 660 11.19 12.28 3.47
C LYS A 660 10.57 12.94 4.70
N ALA A 661 9.81 12.17 5.49
CA ALA A 661 9.27 12.67 6.75
C ALA A 661 10.38 13.10 7.72
N GLU A 662 11.46 12.31 7.83
CA GLU A 662 12.62 12.63 8.67
C GLU A 662 13.34 13.91 8.20
N ASP A 663 13.57 14.07 6.89
CA ASP A 663 14.19 15.25 6.32
C ASP A 663 13.39 16.54 6.63
N VAL A 664 12.06 16.49 6.53
CA VAL A 664 11.19 17.61 6.91
C VAL A 664 11.34 17.95 8.40
N ILE A 665 11.34 16.94 9.27
CA ILE A 665 11.48 17.13 10.73
C ILE A 665 12.83 17.76 11.09
N VAL A 666 13.92 17.32 10.45
CA VAL A 666 15.27 17.85 10.69
C VAL A 666 15.39 19.34 10.33
N LYS A 667 14.63 19.78 9.32
CA LYS A 667 14.58 21.19 8.88
C LYS A 667 13.74 22.09 9.78
N MET A 668 12.93 21.54 10.69
CA MET A 668 12.10 22.33 11.59
C MET A 668 12.94 23.11 12.62
N SER A 669 12.43 24.26 13.07
CA SER A 669 13.09 25.02 14.12
C SER A 669 13.06 24.27 15.46
N THR A 670 14.02 24.56 16.35
CA THR A 670 14.08 24.04 17.72
C THR A 670 14.40 25.15 18.73
N LYS A 671 14.08 26.40 18.38
CA LYS A 671 14.48 27.59 19.16
C LYS A 671 13.62 27.79 20.41
N THR A 672 12.32 27.56 20.32
CA THR A 672 11.40 27.69 21.46
C THR A 672 11.05 26.33 22.05
N ASN A 673 10.52 26.31 23.28
CA ASN A 673 10.05 25.06 23.88
C ASN A 673 8.89 24.44 23.09
N GLU A 674 8.01 25.27 22.53
CA GLU A 674 6.94 24.82 21.63
C GLU A 674 7.51 24.15 20.38
N ASP A 675 8.54 24.74 19.75
CA ASP A 675 9.18 24.15 18.58
C ASP A 675 9.82 22.78 18.91
N LYS A 676 10.53 22.70 20.05
CA LYS A 676 11.10 21.44 20.53
C LYS A 676 10.02 20.40 20.81
N ALA A 677 8.89 20.81 21.40
CA ALA A 677 7.77 19.92 21.67
C ALA A 677 7.21 19.32 20.38
N ILE A 678 6.99 20.14 19.34
CA ILE A 678 6.47 19.69 18.04
C ILE A 678 7.47 18.74 17.35
N VAL A 679 8.77 19.06 17.37
CA VAL A 679 9.80 18.19 16.78
C VAL A 679 9.87 16.84 17.50
N SER A 680 9.90 16.82 18.83
CA SER A 680 9.87 15.58 19.61
C SER A 680 8.58 14.81 19.38
N TYR A 681 7.43 15.48 19.30
CA TYR A 681 6.15 14.85 18.95
C TYR A 681 6.20 14.14 17.59
N LEU A 682 6.68 14.81 16.54
CA LEU A 682 6.81 14.22 15.21
C LEU A 682 7.81 13.06 15.16
N LYS A 683 8.93 13.16 15.89
CA LYS A 683 9.87 12.03 16.06
C LYS A 683 9.22 10.86 16.77
N GLY A 684 8.35 11.12 17.74
CA GLY A 684 7.54 10.11 18.41
C GLY A 684 6.59 9.40 17.45
N GLN A 685 5.88 10.15 16.61
CA GLN A 685 4.98 9.60 15.59
C GLN A 685 5.75 8.81 14.52
N LEU A 686 6.88 9.31 14.03
CA LEU A 686 7.74 8.60 13.08
C LEU A 686 8.28 7.29 13.69
N SER A 687 8.71 7.34 14.95
CA SER A 687 9.17 6.15 15.68
C SER A 687 8.04 5.15 15.88
N THR A 688 6.81 5.62 16.11
CA THR A 688 5.61 4.76 16.20
C THR A 688 5.31 4.10 14.86
N ALA A 689 5.35 4.85 13.77
CA ALA A 689 5.10 4.35 12.41
C ALA A 689 6.18 3.33 11.95
N THR A 690 7.41 3.48 12.43
CA THR A 690 8.53 2.56 12.17
C THR A 690 8.68 1.47 13.26
N VAL A 691 7.69 1.33 14.16
CA VAL A 691 7.60 0.28 15.20
C VAL A 691 8.76 0.33 16.22
N GLN A 692 9.40 1.50 16.39
CA GLN A 692 10.42 1.77 17.40
C GLN A 692 9.76 2.32 18.68
N LEU A 693 8.94 1.51 19.35
CA LEU A 693 8.02 1.96 20.39
C LEU A 693 8.72 2.54 21.64
N ASP A 694 9.88 2.01 22.03
CA ASP A 694 10.68 2.57 23.15
C ASP A 694 11.20 3.99 22.84
N LYS A 695 11.63 4.23 21.59
CA LYS A 695 12.06 5.56 21.14
C LYS A 695 10.86 6.49 21.06
N ALA A 696 9.73 6.00 20.55
CA ALA A 696 8.49 6.76 20.50
C ALA A 696 8.06 7.24 21.89
N GLU A 697 8.11 6.35 22.89
CA GLU A 697 7.80 6.68 24.29
C GLU A 697 8.69 7.81 24.81
N SER A 698 10.00 7.70 24.55
CA SER A 698 10.99 8.70 24.97
C SER A 698 10.72 10.06 24.35
N PHE A 699 10.43 10.10 23.05
CA PHE A 699 10.14 11.34 22.32
C PHE A 699 8.81 11.98 22.73
N PHE A 700 7.75 11.19 22.96
CA PHE A 700 6.49 11.76 23.46
C PHE A 700 6.62 12.29 24.89
N LYS A 701 7.38 11.61 25.76
CA LYS A 701 7.70 12.13 27.10
C LYS A 701 8.47 13.45 27.02
N GLU A 702 9.42 13.56 26.09
CA GLU A 702 10.12 14.81 25.82
C GLU A 702 9.15 15.90 25.34
N ALA A 703 8.24 15.60 24.42
CA ALA A 703 7.24 16.56 23.94
C ALA A 703 6.38 17.12 25.09
N ILE A 704 5.88 16.24 25.98
CA ILE A 704 5.12 16.64 27.18
C ILE A 704 5.96 17.48 28.15
N MET A 705 7.25 17.18 28.29
CA MET A 705 8.16 17.94 29.14
C MET A 705 8.38 19.36 28.61
N GLN A 706 8.53 19.52 27.29
CA GLN A 706 8.75 20.82 26.64
C GLN A 706 7.48 21.68 26.65
N ASP A 707 6.31 21.07 26.42
CA ASP A 707 5.02 21.74 26.50
C ASP A 707 3.95 20.84 27.14
N SER A 708 3.81 20.99 28.46
CA SER A 708 2.87 20.19 29.25
C SER A 708 1.42 20.68 29.20
N LYS A 709 1.12 21.75 28.44
CA LYS A 709 -0.23 22.30 28.32
C LYS A 709 -0.99 21.73 27.13
N ASN A 710 -0.29 21.26 26.10
CA ASN A 710 -0.92 20.68 24.93
C ASN A 710 -1.40 19.24 25.23
N PRO A 711 -2.72 18.98 25.24
CA PRO A 711 -3.25 17.66 25.59
C PRO A 711 -2.89 16.58 24.55
N ILE A 712 -2.63 16.97 23.30
CA ILE A 712 -2.35 16.04 22.19
C ILE A 712 -1.17 15.15 22.51
N TYR A 713 -0.08 15.69 23.08
CA TYR A 713 1.11 14.88 23.38
C TYR A 713 0.85 13.81 24.45
N THR A 714 -0.01 14.13 25.43
CA THR A 714 -0.44 13.19 26.48
C THR A 714 -1.32 12.10 25.88
N ILE A 715 -2.25 12.49 25.00
CA ILE A 715 -3.13 11.55 24.29
C ILE A 715 -2.30 10.60 23.43
N GLU A 716 -1.33 11.11 22.68
CA GLU A 716 -0.52 10.32 21.75
C GLU A 716 0.42 9.34 22.49
N LEU A 717 0.95 9.73 23.65
CA LEU A 717 1.65 8.79 24.52
C LEU A 717 0.72 7.70 25.07
N SER A 718 -0.51 8.04 25.43
CA SER A 718 -1.49 7.04 25.86
C SER A 718 -1.88 6.09 24.72
N ASN A 719 -2.04 6.62 23.51
CA ASN A 719 -2.29 5.84 22.29
C ASN A 719 -1.13 4.90 22.00
N LEU A 720 0.11 5.35 22.17
CA LEU A 720 1.30 4.51 22.06
C LEU A 720 1.24 3.35 23.05
N TYR A 721 0.90 3.58 24.32
CA TYR A 721 0.79 2.49 25.31
C TYR A 721 -0.32 1.49 24.96
N VAL A 722 -1.48 1.97 24.50
CA VAL A 722 -2.58 1.10 24.04
C VAL A 722 -2.14 0.30 22.80
N LEU A 723 -1.51 0.95 21.83
CA LEU A 723 -0.96 0.31 20.63
C LEU A 723 0.06 -0.76 21.01
N TRP A 724 1.02 -0.43 21.88
CA TRP A 724 2.04 -1.34 22.38
C TRP A 724 1.42 -2.56 23.06
N ASN A 725 0.31 -2.38 23.77
CA ASN A 725 -0.43 -3.48 24.39
C ASN A 725 -1.17 -4.37 23.39
N LYS A 726 -1.56 -3.82 22.25
CA LYS A 726 -2.16 -4.57 21.13
C LYS A 726 -1.10 -5.31 20.31
N THR A 727 0.18 -4.95 20.43
CA THR A 727 1.28 -5.75 19.88
C THR A 727 1.62 -6.94 20.80
N ASN A 728 2.34 -7.94 20.30
CA ASN A 728 2.94 -8.99 21.14
C ASN A 728 4.44 -8.72 21.39
N LEU A 729 4.87 -7.45 21.41
CA LEU A 729 6.24 -7.06 21.79
C LEU A 729 6.52 -7.18 23.28
N ILE A 730 5.47 -7.23 24.09
CA ILE A 730 5.54 -7.08 25.54
C ILE A 730 4.66 -8.09 26.24
N ASP A 731 5.14 -8.58 27.39
CA ASP A 731 4.43 -9.54 28.22
C ASP A 731 3.20 -8.93 28.93
N SER A 732 2.42 -9.76 29.62
CA SER A 732 1.22 -9.29 30.33
C SER A 732 1.52 -8.31 31.47
N ALA A 733 2.71 -8.37 32.09
CA ALA A 733 3.09 -7.48 33.19
C ALA A 733 3.40 -6.07 32.66
N LYS A 734 4.13 -5.98 31.55
CA LYS A 734 4.38 -4.73 30.84
C LYS A 734 3.09 -4.16 30.23
N LYS A 735 2.17 -5.01 29.76
CA LYS A 735 0.82 -4.56 29.32
C LYS A 735 0.03 -3.91 30.45
N GLU A 736 -0.02 -4.56 31.61
CA GLU A 736 -0.62 -4.00 32.81
C GLU A 736 0.04 -2.67 33.21
N MET A 737 1.38 -2.62 33.21
CA MET A 737 2.12 -1.38 33.49
C MET A 737 1.80 -0.27 32.49
N ASN A 738 1.68 -0.58 31.20
CA ASN A 738 1.33 0.39 30.16
C ASN A 738 -0.07 0.98 30.37
N TYR A 739 -1.07 0.16 30.75
CA TYR A 739 -2.40 0.69 31.10
C TYR A 739 -2.36 1.59 32.35
N GLN A 740 -1.55 1.21 33.35
CA GLN A 740 -1.34 2.05 34.54
C GLN A 740 -0.65 3.37 34.19
N GLN A 741 0.38 3.34 33.34
CA GLN A 741 1.08 4.55 32.89
C GLN A 741 0.17 5.44 32.05
N ALA A 742 -0.56 4.88 31.08
CA ALA A 742 -1.49 5.61 30.23
C ALA A 742 -2.57 6.32 31.05
N SER A 743 -3.24 5.58 31.94
CA SER A 743 -4.28 6.16 32.82
C SER A 743 -3.71 7.21 33.78
N HIS A 744 -2.53 6.97 34.37
CA HIS A 744 -1.88 7.92 35.26
C HIS A 744 -1.55 9.25 34.56
N ILE A 745 -0.92 9.19 33.39
CA ILE A 745 -0.53 10.39 32.62
C ILE A 745 -1.76 11.20 32.19
N LEU A 746 -2.82 10.53 31.75
CA LEU A 746 -4.09 11.18 31.41
C LEU A 746 -4.74 11.81 32.64
N GLN A 747 -4.77 11.12 33.79
CA GLN A 747 -5.29 11.69 35.04
C GLN A 747 -4.54 12.95 35.47
N VAL A 748 -3.20 12.95 35.39
CA VAL A 748 -2.38 14.12 35.70
C VAL A 748 -2.68 15.29 34.75
N ALA A 749 -2.87 15.03 33.46
CA ALA A 749 -3.26 16.06 32.50
C ALA A 749 -4.67 16.61 32.79
N ILE A 750 -5.63 15.73 33.11
CA ILE A 750 -7.01 16.10 33.47
C ILE A 750 -7.07 16.93 34.75
N GLN A 751 -6.16 16.73 35.72
CA GLN A 751 -6.11 17.58 36.91
C GLN A 751 -5.81 19.05 36.58
N LYS A 752 -5.05 19.31 35.50
CA LYS A 752 -4.76 20.67 35.02
C LYS A 752 -5.94 21.27 34.26
N ASP A 753 -6.72 20.45 33.57
CA ASP A 753 -7.93 20.84 32.85
C ASP A 753 -9.06 19.82 33.05
N MET A 754 -9.82 20.00 34.13
CA MET A 754 -10.80 19.01 34.62
C MET A 754 -11.98 18.76 33.67
N LYS A 755 -12.19 19.66 32.70
CA LYS A 755 -13.30 19.64 31.73
C LYS A 755 -12.81 19.33 30.31
N ASN A 756 -11.54 18.97 30.13
CA ASN A 756 -11.02 18.61 28.82
C ASN A 756 -11.68 17.33 28.30
N ILE A 757 -12.59 17.47 27.33
CA ILE A 757 -13.38 16.35 26.79
C ILE A 757 -12.48 15.33 26.08
N GLU A 758 -11.45 15.78 25.36
CA GLU A 758 -10.55 14.88 24.62
C GLU A 758 -9.76 13.99 25.58
N LEU A 759 -9.19 14.56 26.65
CA LEU A 759 -8.49 13.78 27.67
C LEU A 759 -9.42 12.82 28.41
N LEU A 760 -10.66 13.23 28.71
CA LEU A 760 -11.66 12.37 29.36
C LEU A 760 -12.09 11.20 28.47
N ASN A 761 -12.31 11.45 27.18
CA ASN A 761 -12.60 10.41 26.20
C ASN A 761 -11.45 9.40 26.12
N GLN A 762 -10.21 9.88 26.01
CA GLN A 762 -9.05 8.99 25.94
C GLN A 762 -8.84 8.19 27.24
N LEU A 763 -9.12 8.80 28.40
CA LEU A 763 -9.11 8.07 29.67
C LEU A 763 -10.16 6.96 29.69
N GLY A 764 -11.36 7.23 29.17
CA GLY A 764 -12.42 6.24 29.01
C GLY A 764 -12.02 5.08 28.11
N ILE A 765 -11.35 5.37 26.99
CA ILE A 765 -10.81 4.36 26.06
C ILE A 765 -9.77 3.48 26.75
N VAL A 766 -8.77 4.09 27.42
CA VAL A 766 -7.70 3.35 28.12
C VAL A 766 -8.28 2.41 29.18
N TYR A 767 -9.27 2.88 29.95
CA TYR A 767 -9.92 2.02 30.96
C TYR A 767 -10.79 0.92 30.35
N TYR A 768 -11.45 1.17 29.23
CA TYR A 768 -12.19 0.14 28.51
C TYR A 768 -11.26 -0.96 27.99
N GLU A 769 -10.14 -0.58 27.34
CA GLU A 769 -9.12 -1.50 26.84
C GLU A 769 -8.45 -2.29 27.99
N ALA A 770 -8.18 -1.63 29.12
CA ALA A 770 -7.72 -2.30 30.34
C ALA A 770 -8.77 -3.30 30.86
N GLY A 771 -10.05 -2.91 30.87
CA GLY A 771 -11.17 -3.78 31.25
C GLY A 771 -11.23 -5.05 30.40
N GLN A 772 -11.12 -4.91 29.08
CA GLN A 772 -11.05 -6.03 28.14
C GLN A 772 -9.83 -6.92 28.39
N PHE A 773 -8.66 -6.30 28.65
CA PHE A 773 -7.45 -7.04 28.99
C PHE A 773 -7.63 -7.91 30.24
N TYR A 774 -8.34 -7.43 31.25
CA TYR A 774 -8.58 -8.19 32.48
C TYR A 774 -9.74 -9.20 32.40
N GLU A 775 -10.64 -9.14 31.42
CA GLU A 775 -11.86 -9.98 31.37
C GLU A 775 -11.60 -11.47 31.58
N THR A 776 -10.53 -12.00 30.97
CA THR A 776 -10.17 -13.43 31.06
C THR A 776 -9.08 -13.72 32.09
N ARG A 777 -8.63 -12.71 32.84
CA ARG A 777 -7.48 -12.80 33.78
C ARG A 777 -7.90 -12.57 35.22
N ASP A 778 -8.64 -11.49 35.45
CA ASP A 778 -9.08 -11.03 36.76
C ASP A 778 -10.39 -10.25 36.61
N GLY A 779 -11.52 -10.93 36.88
CA GLY A 779 -12.85 -10.33 36.74
C GLY A 779 -13.09 -9.12 37.64
N ALA A 780 -12.42 -9.04 38.80
CA ALA A 780 -12.55 -7.90 39.71
C ALA A 780 -11.85 -6.67 39.14
N LYS A 781 -10.61 -6.82 38.64
CA LYS A 781 -9.90 -5.74 37.93
C LYS A 781 -10.62 -5.31 36.65
N SER A 782 -11.19 -6.26 35.91
CA SER A 782 -11.99 -5.98 34.71
C SER A 782 -13.20 -5.11 35.03
N THR A 783 -13.98 -5.49 36.04
CA THR A 783 -15.15 -4.72 36.50
C THR A 783 -14.75 -3.33 36.99
N ALA A 784 -13.67 -3.22 37.76
CA ALA A 784 -13.16 -1.94 38.26
C ALA A 784 -12.74 -1.01 37.12
N ALA A 785 -12.03 -1.54 36.11
CA ALA A 785 -11.61 -0.76 34.95
C ALA A 785 -12.82 -0.29 34.13
N TYR A 786 -13.83 -1.14 33.89
CA TYR A 786 -15.06 -0.71 33.22
C TYR A 786 -15.83 0.35 34.01
N GLN A 787 -15.83 0.28 35.35
CA GLN A 787 -16.44 1.32 36.19
C GLN A 787 -15.68 2.66 36.07
N GLN A 788 -14.34 2.62 36.00
CA GLN A 788 -13.53 3.82 35.79
C GLN A 788 -13.74 4.43 34.38
N ALA A 789 -13.90 3.59 33.36
CA ALA A 789 -14.27 4.05 32.02
C ALA A 789 -15.64 4.76 32.05
N LEU A 790 -16.62 4.17 32.75
CA LEU A 790 -17.96 4.75 32.89
C LEU A 790 -17.93 6.10 33.61
N GLU A 791 -17.12 6.24 34.66
CA GLU A 791 -16.91 7.52 35.36
C GLU A 791 -16.30 8.59 34.44
N ALA A 792 -15.32 8.23 33.61
CA ALA A 792 -14.71 9.14 32.65
C ALA A 792 -15.75 9.66 31.62
N TYR A 793 -16.53 8.77 31.01
CA TYR A 793 -17.57 9.17 30.06
C TYR A 793 -18.75 9.91 30.71
N ASN A 794 -19.11 9.60 31.95
CA ASN A 794 -20.12 10.39 32.69
C ASN A 794 -19.67 11.84 32.93
N ARG A 795 -18.36 12.08 33.09
CA ARG A 795 -17.79 13.45 33.16
C ARG A 795 -17.84 14.17 31.81
N VAL A 796 -17.72 13.44 30.70
CA VAL A 796 -17.92 13.99 29.34
C VAL A 796 -19.37 14.48 29.18
N VAL A 797 -20.34 13.65 29.56
CA VAL A 797 -21.77 14.02 29.56
C VAL A 797 -22.06 15.20 30.48
N SER A 798 -21.47 15.21 31.68
CA SER A 798 -21.61 16.32 32.63
C SER A 798 -21.02 17.64 32.12
N SER A 799 -20.13 17.58 31.14
CA SER A 799 -19.54 18.76 30.48
C SER A 799 -20.42 19.30 29.34
N GLY A 800 -21.58 18.68 29.09
CA GLY A 800 -22.55 19.09 28.07
C GLY A 800 -22.49 18.29 26.77
N THR A 801 -21.52 17.39 26.61
CA THR A 801 -21.36 16.55 25.42
C THR A 801 -22.18 15.28 25.56
N ARG A 802 -23.35 15.24 24.90
CA ARG A 802 -24.24 14.08 24.87
C ARG A 802 -24.60 13.69 23.44
N ASP A 803 -23.57 13.36 22.66
CA ASP A 803 -23.71 12.87 21.29
C ASP A 803 -23.88 11.34 21.22
N ILE A 804 -24.22 10.87 20.03
CA ILE A 804 -24.46 9.46 19.70
C ILE A 804 -23.31 8.54 20.16
N ASN A 805 -22.06 8.91 19.85
CA ASN A 805 -20.90 8.07 20.16
C ASN A 805 -20.68 7.95 21.67
N THR A 806 -20.86 9.04 22.39
CA THR A 806 -20.79 9.06 23.85
C THR A 806 -21.87 8.18 24.47
N LEU A 807 -23.11 8.25 23.96
CA LEU A 807 -24.22 7.40 24.43
C LEU A 807 -23.97 5.90 24.17
N VAL A 808 -23.47 5.55 22.98
CA VAL A 808 -23.11 4.17 22.63
C VAL A 808 -22.01 3.63 23.54
N ASN A 809 -20.94 4.40 23.77
CA ASN A 809 -19.84 3.99 24.64
C ASN A 809 -20.30 3.76 26.09
N ILE A 810 -21.13 4.65 26.63
CA ILE A 810 -21.71 4.47 27.98
C ILE A 810 -22.65 3.26 28.00
N GLY A 811 -23.45 3.03 26.95
CA GLY A 811 -24.31 1.85 26.82
C GLY A 811 -23.53 0.54 26.84
N ILE A 812 -22.43 0.46 26.09
CA ILE A 812 -21.51 -0.69 26.09
C ILE A 812 -20.93 -0.91 27.51
N LEU A 813 -20.52 0.16 28.19
CA LEU A 813 -19.96 0.07 29.53
C LEU A 813 -20.98 -0.41 30.57
N TYR A 814 -22.23 0.08 30.53
CA TYR A 814 -23.30 -0.43 31.38
C TYR A 814 -23.55 -1.92 31.13
N ASP A 815 -23.49 -2.39 29.87
CA ASP A 815 -23.59 -3.82 29.56
C ASP A 815 -22.42 -4.63 30.11
N LYS A 816 -21.20 -4.09 30.05
CA LYS A 816 -19.99 -4.72 30.60
C LYS A 816 -20.01 -4.83 32.13
N VAL A 817 -20.58 -3.85 32.84
CA VAL A 817 -20.76 -3.91 34.31
C VAL A 817 -22.05 -4.62 34.75
N GLY A 818 -22.77 -5.27 33.82
CA GLY A 818 -23.95 -6.09 34.12
C GLY A 818 -25.26 -5.31 34.32
N GLN A 819 -25.30 -4.02 34.00
CA GLN A 819 -26.48 -3.16 34.11
C GLN A 819 -27.22 -3.05 32.76
N GLY A 820 -27.72 -4.18 32.25
CA GLY A 820 -28.35 -4.26 30.93
C GLY A 820 -29.55 -3.32 30.72
N ASN A 821 -30.32 -3.00 31.75
CA ASN A 821 -31.46 -2.09 31.62
C ASN A 821 -31.04 -0.64 31.31
N GLU A 822 -29.94 -0.16 31.91
CA GLU A 822 -29.42 1.18 31.63
C GLU A 822 -28.74 1.22 30.25
N ALA A 823 -28.05 0.13 29.88
CA ALA A 823 -27.50 -0.04 28.54
C ALA A 823 -28.60 0.06 27.46
N GLU A 824 -29.74 -0.62 27.65
CA GLU A 824 -30.85 -0.60 26.69
C GLU A 824 -31.47 0.80 26.54
N LYS A 825 -31.59 1.57 27.63
CA LYS A 825 -32.06 2.96 27.55
C LYS A 825 -31.13 3.83 26.71
N LEU A 826 -29.82 3.71 26.92
CA LEU A 826 -28.84 4.52 26.20
C LEU A 826 -28.72 4.13 24.72
N PHE A 827 -28.75 2.84 24.39
CA PHE A 827 -28.82 2.41 22.99
C PHE A 827 -30.10 2.89 22.31
N THR A 828 -31.23 2.87 23.01
CA THR A 828 -32.51 3.40 22.49
C THR A 828 -32.44 4.91 22.26
N GLU A 829 -31.84 5.65 23.19
CA GLU A 829 -31.63 7.09 23.04
C GLU A 829 -30.71 7.41 21.87
N ALA A 830 -29.55 6.73 21.75
CA ALA A 830 -28.63 6.90 20.62
C ALA A 830 -29.32 6.60 19.28
N TYR A 831 -30.11 5.52 19.22
CA TYR A 831 -30.90 5.15 18.04
C TYR A 831 -31.97 6.20 17.71
N SER A 832 -32.60 6.82 18.71
CA SER A 832 -33.59 7.88 18.48
C SER A 832 -33.00 9.20 17.95
N GLN A 833 -31.71 9.44 18.17
CA GLN A 833 -31.01 10.61 17.62
C GLN A 833 -30.71 10.45 16.13
N ASN A 834 -30.33 9.24 15.71
CA ASN A 834 -30.15 8.88 14.30
C ASN A 834 -30.26 7.36 14.12
N ASP A 835 -31.38 6.92 13.56
CA ASP A 835 -31.69 5.49 13.37
C ASP A 835 -31.04 4.87 12.14
N GLU A 836 -30.41 5.69 11.29
CA GLU A 836 -29.64 5.29 10.12
C GLU A 836 -28.13 5.26 10.40
N ASN A 837 -27.68 5.62 11.61
CA ASN A 837 -26.27 5.56 11.96
C ASN A 837 -25.80 4.08 12.02
N PRO A 838 -24.84 3.64 11.18
CA PRO A 838 -24.46 2.23 11.09
C PRO A 838 -23.75 1.71 12.34
N HIS A 839 -22.99 2.57 13.04
CA HIS A 839 -22.28 2.22 14.27
C HIS A 839 -23.25 1.98 15.43
N VAL A 840 -24.29 2.83 15.57
CA VAL A 840 -25.37 2.62 16.55
C VAL A 840 -26.11 1.32 16.28
N ASN A 841 -26.47 1.08 15.02
CA ASN A 841 -27.14 -0.15 14.59
C ASN A 841 -26.27 -1.39 14.87
N PHE A 842 -24.97 -1.32 14.63
CA PHE A 842 -24.05 -2.41 14.93
C PHE A 842 -23.98 -2.72 16.43
N ALA A 843 -23.68 -1.70 17.24
CA ALA A 843 -23.56 -1.85 18.69
C ALA A 843 -24.86 -2.33 19.34
N PHE A 844 -26.01 -1.78 18.91
CA PHE A 844 -27.31 -2.20 19.42
C PHE A 844 -27.68 -3.62 18.98
N GLY A 845 -27.37 -3.99 17.74
CA GLY A 845 -27.52 -5.36 17.23
C GLY A 845 -26.71 -6.37 18.06
N MET A 846 -25.44 -6.08 18.34
CA MET A 846 -24.58 -6.93 19.18
C MET A 846 -25.12 -7.06 20.62
N PHE A 847 -25.64 -5.98 21.19
CA PHE A 847 -26.29 -6.01 22.50
C PHE A 847 -27.55 -6.89 22.50
N LYS A 848 -28.38 -6.84 21.44
CA LYS A 848 -29.56 -7.71 21.29
C LYS A 848 -29.20 -9.18 21.09
N ILE A 849 -28.08 -9.50 20.43
CA ILE A 849 -27.54 -10.87 20.35
C ILE A 849 -27.22 -11.41 21.74
N LYS A 850 -26.56 -10.62 22.60
CA LYS A 850 -26.25 -11.02 23.98
C LYS A 850 -27.52 -11.30 24.79
N GLN A 851 -28.59 -10.54 24.55
CA GLN A 851 -29.92 -10.78 25.12
C GLN A 851 -30.68 -11.96 24.49
N LYS A 852 -30.11 -12.63 23.48
CA LYS A 852 -30.76 -13.70 22.69
C LYS A 852 -32.02 -13.23 21.93
N LYS A 853 -32.14 -11.94 21.65
CA LYS A 853 -33.19 -11.31 20.84
C LYS A 853 -32.77 -11.26 19.37
N TYR A 854 -32.56 -12.43 18.76
CA TYR A 854 -31.90 -12.55 17.46
C TYR A 854 -32.64 -11.86 16.31
N GLU A 855 -33.99 -11.85 16.33
CA GLU A 855 -34.76 -11.16 15.29
C GLU A 855 -34.74 -9.64 15.40
N GLU A 856 -34.64 -9.10 16.62
CA GLU A 856 -34.38 -7.66 16.79
C GLU A 856 -32.95 -7.35 16.33
N ALA A 857 -31.97 -8.18 16.71
CA ALA A 857 -30.58 -8.00 16.32
C ALA A 857 -30.37 -8.01 14.80
N SER A 858 -31.04 -8.92 14.08
CA SER A 858 -30.91 -9.03 12.63
C SER A 858 -31.36 -7.77 11.89
N ARG A 859 -32.39 -7.09 12.39
CA ARG A 859 -32.87 -5.81 11.82
C ARG A 859 -31.80 -4.73 11.90
N PHE A 860 -31.19 -4.56 13.07
CA PHE A 860 -30.13 -3.57 13.26
C PHE A 860 -28.88 -3.91 12.42
N LEU A 861 -28.41 -5.16 12.46
CA LEU A 861 -27.22 -5.58 11.70
C LEU A 861 -27.41 -5.45 10.17
N ARG A 862 -28.62 -5.69 9.65
CA ARG A 862 -28.90 -5.46 8.22
C ARG A 862 -28.78 -3.99 7.83
N LYS A 863 -29.19 -3.04 8.70
CA LYS A 863 -28.98 -1.61 8.47
C LYS A 863 -27.49 -1.26 8.42
N THR A 864 -26.67 -1.80 9.31
CA THR A 864 -25.19 -1.63 9.27
C THR A 864 -24.62 -2.09 7.93
N VAL A 865 -25.02 -3.27 7.44
CA VAL A 865 -24.55 -3.81 6.15
C VAL A 865 -25.02 -2.95 4.97
N GLN A 866 -26.24 -2.43 5.02
CA GLN A 866 -26.80 -1.58 3.95
C GLN A 866 -26.10 -0.24 3.82
N ALA A 867 -25.72 0.39 4.94
CA ALA A 867 -25.03 1.67 4.94
C ALA A 867 -23.62 1.59 4.32
N ASN A 868 -22.94 0.45 4.48
CA ASN A 868 -21.62 0.17 3.89
C ASN A 868 -20.53 1.24 4.19
N GLU A 869 -20.57 1.84 5.38
CA GLU A 869 -19.64 2.92 5.75
C GLU A 869 -18.36 2.44 6.44
N ASN A 870 -18.42 1.34 7.21
CA ASN A 870 -17.28 0.76 7.93
C ASN A 870 -17.13 -0.73 7.58
N GLU A 871 -16.14 -1.04 6.74
CA GLU A 871 -15.92 -2.39 6.21
C GLU A 871 -15.73 -3.46 7.31
N SER A 872 -15.06 -3.11 8.42
CA SER A 872 -14.84 -4.03 9.53
C SER A 872 -16.14 -4.37 10.26
N GLU A 873 -16.97 -3.37 10.55
CA GLU A 873 -18.27 -3.57 11.18
C GLU A 873 -19.25 -4.28 10.23
N VAL A 874 -19.20 -3.97 8.94
CA VAL A 874 -19.99 -4.64 7.90
C VAL A 874 -19.63 -6.11 7.83
N LYS A 875 -18.34 -6.45 7.78
CA LYS A 875 -17.87 -7.84 7.77
C LYS A 875 -18.31 -8.57 9.05
N ALA A 876 -18.11 -7.98 10.22
CA ALA A 876 -18.54 -8.56 11.49
C ALA A 876 -20.06 -8.75 11.56
N ALA A 877 -20.84 -7.80 11.05
CA ALA A 877 -22.29 -7.88 10.96
C ALA A 877 -22.73 -9.01 10.02
N GLN A 878 -22.09 -9.16 8.86
CA GLN A 878 -22.33 -10.25 7.91
C GLN A 878 -22.01 -11.62 8.51
N GLU A 879 -20.88 -11.75 9.21
CA GLU A 879 -20.49 -12.97 9.93
C GLU A 879 -21.55 -13.34 10.97
N LYS A 880 -22.00 -12.37 11.78
CA LYS A 880 -23.02 -12.60 12.80
C LYS A 880 -24.39 -12.93 12.20
N LEU A 881 -24.80 -12.26 11.12
CA LEU A 881 -26.03 -12.61 10.39
C LEU A 881 -25.96 -14.04 9.82
N THR A 882 -24.82 -14.43 9.28
CA THR A 882 -24.58 -15.78 8.74
C THR A 882 -24.60 -16.83 9.85
N GLU A 883 -23.95 -16.55 10.99
CA GLU A 883 -23.97 -17.40 12.18
C GLU A 883 -25.41 -17.61 12.68
N MET A 884 -26.17 -16.54 12.88
CA MET A 884 -27.56 -16.61 13.36
C MET A 884 -28.46 -17.39 12.39
N LYS A 885 -28.26 -17.22 11.07
CA LYS A 885 -29.01 -17.97 10.05
C LYS A 885 -28.63 -19.45 10.01
N THR A 886 -27.34 -19.76 10.09
CA THR A 886 -26.83 -21.15 10.10
C THR A 886 -27.34 -21.91 11.33
N ASN A 887 -27.46 -21.23 12.47
CA ASN A 887 -28.01 -21.79 13.70
C ASN A 887 -29.55 -21.82 13.76
N GLY A 888 -30.24 -21.32 12.73
CA GLY A 888 -31.71 -21.29 12.66
C GLY A 888 -32.37 -20.31 13.63
N TRP A 889 -31.64 -19.30 14.12
CA TRP A 889 -32.16 -18.30 15.06
C TRP A 889 -32.93 -17.16 14.37
N ILE A 890 -32.72 -16.99 13.06
CA ILE A 890 -33.40 -16.03 12.19
C ILE A 890 -33.64 -16.66 10.82
N GLN A 891 -34.62 -16.12 10.06
CA GLN A 891 -34.97 -16.60 8.71
C GLN A 891 -34.08 -16.03 7.60
#